data_AF-A0A4R4PE21-F1
#
_entry.id   AF-A0A4R4PE21-F1
#
_cell.length_a   1.000
_cell.length_b   1.000
_cell.length_c   1.000
_cell.angle_alpha   90.00
_cell.angle_beta   90.00
_cell.angle_gamma   90.00
#
_symmetry.space_group_name_H-M   'P 1'
#
loop_
_entity.id
_entity.type
_entity.pdbx_description
1 polymer ?
#
loop_
_entity_poly.entity_id
_entity_poly.type
_entity_poly.pdbx_seq_one_letter_code
_entity_poly.pdbx_strand_id
1 'polypeptide(L)'
;MPVPVWRTLEVPAGTTLADLYPVVQQAMGWDLPGHLHVFETPGGRYGDPDSELKIEDAAQVTIDEVAPRFEYLYDFGDGWRHEIVVTETLAADPDARYPRLVNGAGACPPEDSGGPIGYATMLEALADPAHEDHGHYLEWTGGGHDPAAFDPASADRRLRAELPGIDEWLAEEPIPEAMRAKASGIVEITDEFCLGHLDTAFAELCRVTTAKLARKRPSPLARGDLRIWAAGIVYAMGRVNFLGDGSHPLHKSAHEISVLLDVTKTTMQQKASRVLDILEIGTFDPDFVHPGIQSHPLHQAGELLRLFSGPEPEPVPLDELLDSMVDGIPGEILGEPDPLQAELFFSEMMGAWWGRELTGADIDEVFCGGLIDRAAGRRTPQSLALLRAFAVLAPPPFDARAARAADDLSAAGVPDPSWAGTIGKVQPGECWTYYDIYGDQRSLICLFSRDSGQDVLCVLIDDSLGRIAKDAYIADQPDLVLSELKAQAPGEPAAVLETIDPAMARALLEAAFANTTGDAPVSENFGGDRAAALCRIRALPPGGVLEPLPVHDEKARQAIVGEFLNDHPDMPAEPVRWIVDYGCDHDLGRPLRVSPAKLDQLILTPTRFSLERVLPTWTRWAAARQHLPEEAQKALAEIADEHAALMRL
;
A
#
# COMPACT_ATOMS: atom_id res chain seq x y z
N MET A 1 -9.26 -39.37 -17.48
CA MET A 1 -8.05 -38.93 -18.20
C MET A 1 -8.21 -37.45 -18.42
N PRO A 2 -7.24 -36.60 -18.05
CA PRO A 2 -7.39 -35.16 -18.26
C PRO A 2 -7.61 -34.89 -19.74
N VAL A 3 -8.48 -33.93 -20.03
CA VAL A 3 -8.74 -33.46 -21.40
C VAL A 3 -7.44 -32.86 -21.93
N PRO A 4 -6.94 -33.25 -23.12
CA PRO A 4 -5.72 -32.66 -23.66
C PRO A 4 -5.93 -31.16 -23.91
N VAL A 5 -5.05 -30.32 -23.37
CA VAL A 5 -5.04 -28.87 -23.58
C VAL A 5 -4.10 -28.55 -24.74
N TRP A 6 -4.62 -27.94 -25.80
CA TRP A 6 -3.82 -27.59 -26.97
C TRP A 6 -4.40 -26.41 -27.75
N ARG A 7 -3.54 -25.76 -28.54
CA ARG A 7 -3.87 -24.67 -29.46
C ARG A 7 -3.16 -24.90 -30.79
N THR A 8 -3.81 -24.59 -31.90
CA THR A 8 -3.20 -24.50 -33.23
C THR A 8 -3.19 -23.05 -33.65
N LEU A 9 -1.98 -22.53 -33.89
CA LEU A 9 -1.73 -21.14 -34.22
C LEU A 9 -1.06 -21.04 -35.58
N GLU A 10 -1.35 -19.97 -36.30
CA GLU A 10 -0.54 -19.52 -37.42
C GLU A 10 0.24 -18.28 -37.01
N VAL A 11 1.54 -18.30 -37.27
CA VAL A 11 2.48 -17.22 -36.97
C VAL A 11 3.39 -16.99 -38.18
N PRO A 12 3.93 -15.78 -38.38
CA PRO A 12 4.97 -15.55 -39.38
C PRO A 12 6.18 -16.46 -39.15
N ALA A 13 6.77 -17.00 -40.23
CA ALA A 13 7.90 -17.92 -40.10
C ALA A 13 9.12 -17.31 -39.38
N GLY A 14 9.35 -16.00 -39.59
CA GLY A 14 10.41 -15.23 -38.94
C GLY A 14 10.05 -14.67 -37.57
N THR A 15 8.96 -15.14 -36.93
CA THR A 15 8.66 -14.81 -35.53
C THR A 15 9.81 -15.31 -34.66
N THR A 16 10.37 -14.43 -33.82
CA THR A 16 11.41 -14.80 -32.87
C THR A 16 10.83 -15.63 -31.73
N LEU A 17 11.65 -16.38 -31.01
CA LEU A 17 11.16 -17.09 -29.82
C LEU A 17 10.70 -16.11 -28.72
N ALA A 18 11.30 -14.93 -28.64
CA ALA A 18 10.83 -13.85 -27.77
C ALA A 18 9.42 -13.36 -28.14
N ASP A 19 9.12 -13.24 -29.44
CA ASP A 19 7.78 -12.89 -29.92
C ASP A 19 6.79 -14.05 -29.82
N LEU A 20 7.26 -15.30 -29.84
CA LEU A 20 6.42 -16.49 -29.68
C LEU A 20 5.92 -16.66 -28.24
N TYR A 21 6.72 -16.29 -27.24
CA TYR A 21 6.34 -16.35 -25.83
C TYR A 21 4.96 -15.72 -25.53
N PRO A 22 4.71 -14.41 -25.79
CA PRO A 22 3.42 -13.80 -25.49
C PRO A 22 2.28 -14.40 -26.32
N VAL A 23 2.58 -14.92 -27.52
CA VAL A 23 1.59 -15.60 -28.37
C VAL A 23 1.11 -16.90 -27.73
N VAL A 24 2.02 -17.71 -27.17
CA VAL A 24 1.65 -18.95 -26.46
C VAL A 24 0.85 -18.64 -25.20
N GLN A 25 1.29 -17.65 -24.39
CA GLN A 25 0.59 -17.25 -23.16
C GLN A 25 -0.85 -16.83 -23.43
N GLN A 26 -1.05 -15.89 -24.36
CA GLN A 26 -2.37 -15.37 -24.71
C GLN A 26 -3.29 -16.43 -25.35
N ALA A 27 -2.72 -17.32 -26.18
CA ALA A 27 -3.47 -18.41 -26.79
C ALA A 27 -3.95 -19.44 -25.74
N MET A 28 -3.10 -19.78 -24.78
CA MET A 28 -3.47 -20.70 -23.70
C MET A 28 -4.50 -20.06 -22.77
N GLY A 29 -4.22 -18.82 -22.35
CA GLY A 29 -4.99 -18.05 -21.38
C GLY A 29 -4.29 -17.85 -20.05
N TRP A 30 -2.95 -17.85 -20.08
CA TRP A 30 -2.12 -17.47 -18.95
C TRP A 30 -1.85 -15.99 -18.94
N ASP A 31 -1.53 -15.50 -17.75
CA ASP A 31 -1.34 -14.08 -17.54
C ASP A 31 -0.06 -13.61 -18.23
N LEU A 32 -0.11 -12.35 -18.65
CA LEU A 32 1.09 -11.63 -19.01
C LEU A 32 1.31 -10.47 -18.02
N PRO A 33 2.55 -10.30 -17.54
CA PRO A 33 3.67 -11.12 -17.90
C PRO A 33 3.80 -12.28 -16.91
N GLY A 34 4.06 -13.48 -17.44
CA GLY A 34 4.08 -14.71 -16.65
C GLY A 34 5.40 -14.97 -15.93
N HIS A 35 5.56 -16.17 -15.37
CA HIS A 35 6.78 -16.64 -14.70
C HIS A 35 8.00 -16.82 -15.65
N LEU A 36 9.17 -17.13 -15.06
CA LEU A 36 10.38 -17.49 -15.80
C LEU A 36 10.10 -18.63 -16.79
N HIS A 37 10.66 -18.52 -18.00
CA HIS A 37 10.42 -19.46 -19.08
C HIS A 37 11.68 -19.72 -19.90
N VAL A 38 11.67 -20.84 -20.64
CA VAL A 38 12.74 -21.19 -21.57
C VAL A 38 12.21 -22.08 -22.69
N PHE A 39 12.67 -21.81 -23.91
CA PHE A 39 12.54 -22.71 -25.04
C PHE A 39 13.74 -23.65 -25.11
N GLU A 40 13.50 -24.95 -25.06
CA GLU A 40 14.51 -25.98 -25.22
C GLU A 40 14.44 -26.52 -26.65
N THR A 41 15.45 -26.17 -27.46
CA THR A 41 15.52 -26.51 -28.87
C THR A 41 16.74 -27.38 -29.16
N PRO A 42 16.83 -28.01 -30.34
CA PRO A 42 18.05 -28.73 -30.74
C PRO A 42 19.31 -27.83 -30.82
N GLY A 43 19.12 -26.52 -30.99
CA GLY A 43 20.21 -25.53 -31.10
C GLY A 43 20.70 -24.99 -29.77
N GLY A 44 19.90 -25.09 -28.69
CA GLY A 44 20.23 -24.51 -27.40
C GLY A 44 19.00 -24.22 -26.56
N ARG A 45 19.21 -23.48 -25.46
CA ARG A 45 18.16 -22.99 -24.57
C ARG A 45 18.01 -21.49 -24.81
N TYR A 46 16.80 -21.04 -25.08
CA TYR A 46 16.51 -19.65 -25.45
C TYR A 46 15.43 -19.05 -24.56
N GLY A 47 15.67 -17.86 -24.03
CA GLY A 47 14.78 -17.15 -23.09
C GLY A 47 15.37 -15.80 -22.76
N ASP A 48 15.14 -15.32 -21.53
CA ASP A 48 15.90 -14.19 -21.00
C ASP A 48 17.38 -14.59 -20.82
N PRO A 49 18.36 -13.81 -21.35
CA PRO A 49 19.76 -14.20 -21.35
C PRO A 49 20.32 -14.43 -19.94
N ASP A 50 20.83 -15.64 -19.68
CA ASP A 50 21.45 -16.00 -18.41
C ASP A 50 22.70 -16.85 -18.65
N SER A 51 23.86 -16.31 -18.26
CA SER A 51 25.15 -16.96 -18.50
C SER A 51 25.42 -18.18 -17.62
N GLU A 52 24.82 -18.26 -16.44
CA GLU A 52 24.99 -19.38 -15.51
C GLU A 52 24.11 -20.57 -15.92
N LEU A 53 22.86 -20.27 -16.28
CA LEU A 53 21.87 -21.24 -16.76
C LEU A 53 22.07 -21.62 -18.24
N LYS A 54 22.98 -20.93 -18.94
CA LYS A 54 23.29 -21.10 -20.37
C LYS A 54 22.05 -20.89 -21.24
N ILE A 55 21.31 -19.83 -20.94
CA ILE A 55 20.15 -19.39 -21.70
C ILE A 55 20.61 -18.26 -22.62
N GLU A 56 20.45 -18.46 -23.92
CA GLU A 56 20.74 -17.46 -24.94
C GLU A 56 19.48 -16.62 -25.23
N ASP A 57 19.68 -15.46 -25.84
CA ASP A 57 18.62 -14.49 -26.12
C ASP A 57 17.59 -15.04 -27.11
N ALA A 58 16.33 -15.19 -26.66
CA ALA A 58 15.23 -15.66 -27.50
C ALA A 58 14.90 -14.73 -28.68
N ALA A 59 15.32 -13.46 -28.66
CA ALA A 59 15.14 -12.55 -29.78
C ALA A 59 16.10 -12.85 -30.95
N GLN A 60 17.13 -13.66 -30.73
CA GLN A 60 18.17 -13.96 -31.73
C GLN A 60 17.85 -15.18 -32.60
N VAL A 61 16.77 -15.92 -32.28
CA VAL A 61 16.41 -17.16 -32.95
C VAL A 61 14.94 -17.16 -33.35
N THR A 62 14.67 -17.59 -34.58
CA THR A 62 13.32 -17.64 -35.14
C THR A 62 12.75 -19.06 -35.19
N ILE A 63 11.42 -19.17 -35.29
CA ILE A 63 10.72 -20.45 -35.31
C ILE A 63 11.22 -21.36 -36.45
N ASP A 64 11.49 -20.81 -37.62
CA ASP A 64 11.98 -21.56 -38.78
C ASP A 64 13.40 -22.12 -38.60
N GLU A 65 14.21 -21.54 -37.71
CA GLU A 65 15.54 -22.04 -37.36
C GLU A 65 15.50 -23.23 -36.40
N VAL A 66 14.47 -23.32 -35.55
CA VAL A 66 14.33 -24.36 -34.50
C VAL A 66 13.24 -25.39 -34.79
N ALA A 67 12.49 -25.21 -35.87
CA ALA A 67 11.57 -26.18 -36.43
C ALA A 67 12.27 -27.54 -36.71
N PRO A 68 11.52 -28.67 -36.75
CA PRO A 68 10.07 -28.76 -36.71
C PRO A 68 9.48 -28.94 -35.31
N ARG A 69 10.30 -29.18 -34.28
CA ARG A 69 9.82 -29.49 -32.93
C ARG A 69 10.81 -29.03 -31.86
N PHE A 70 10.27 -28.40 -30.83
CA PHE A 70 11.00 -27.95 -29.64
C PHE A 70 10.06 -27.90 -28.43
N GLU A 71 10.61 -27.74 -27.23
CA GLU A 71 9.83 -27.64 -25.99
C GLU A 71 9.83 -26.19 -25.47
N TYR A 72 8.73 -25.80 -24.84
CA TYR A 72 8.60 -24.55 -24.10
C TYR A 72 8.26 -24.90 -22.65
N LEU A 73 9.16 -24.56 -21.75
CA LEU A 73 8.98 -24.70 -20.31
C LEU A 73 8.58 -23.34 -19.75
N TYR A 74 7.40 -23.28 -19.15
CA TYR A 74 6.84 -22.12 -18.48
C TYR A 74 6.72 -22.38 -16.98
N ASP A 75 7.07 -21.38 -16.18
CA ASP A 75 7.17 -21.43 -14.73
C ASP A 75 8.16 -22.50 -14.24
N PHE A 76 9.32 -22.07 -13.75
CA PHE A 76 10.33 -23.00 -13.24
C PHE A 76 9.95 -23.63 -11.89
N GLY A 77 8.98 -23.05 -11.17
CA GLY A 77 8.37 -23.62 -9.98
C GLY A 77 7.43 -24.76 -10.34
N ASP A 78 6.37 -24.46 -11.08
CA ASP A 78 5.32 -25.43 -11.43
C ASP A 78 5.70 -26.37 -12.58
N GLY A 79 6.57 -25.94 -13.49
CA GLY A 79 7.16 -26.77 -14.52
C GLY A 79 6.22 -27.14 -15.67
N TRP A 80 5.45 -26.17 -16.18
CA TRP A 80 4.54 -26.38 -17.32
C TRP A 80 5.31 -26.62 -18.62
N ARG A 81 5.17 -27.83 -19.19
CA ARG A 81 5.87 -28.22 -20.42
C ARG A 81 4.92 -28.27 -21.61
N HIS A 82 5.26 -27.51 -22.65
CA HIS A 82 4.58 -27.50 -23.93
C HIS A 82 5.47 -28.12 -24.99
N GLU A 83 4.90 -29.06 -25.74
CA GLU A 83 5.50 -29.49 -27.00
C GLU A 83 5.03 -28.55 -28.11
N ILE A 84 5.95 -27.89 -28.79
CA ILE A 84 5.67 -27.04 -29.93
C ILE A 84 6.09 -27.78 -31.20
N VAL A 85 5.14 -27.97 -32.12
CA VAL A 85 5.37 -28.68 -33.39
C VAL A 85 4.90 -27.82 -34.56
N VAL A 86 5.82 -27.51 -35.47
CA VAL A 86 5.51 -26.87 -36.75
C VAL A 86 4.98 -27.94 -37.70
N THR A 87 3.67 -27.96 -37.90
CA THR A 87 2.99 -29.01 -38.69
C THR A 87 2.98 -28.72 -40.19
N GLU A 88 2.92 -27.46 -40.59
CA GLU A 88 2.80 -27.04 -41.99
C GLU A 88 3.38 -25.62 -42.18
N THR A 89 3.92 -25.33 -43.37
CA THR A 89 4.33 -23.98 -43.78
C THR A 89 3.49 -23.56 -44.99
N LEU A 90 2.73 -22.49 -44.84
CA LEU A 90 1.78 -21.99 -45.83
C LEU A 90 2.23 -20.63 -46.38
N ALA A 91 1.74 -20.27 -47.56
CA ALA A 91 1.85 -18.89 -48.04
C ALA A 91 0.96 -17.99 -47.16
N ALA A 92 1.52 -16.89 -46.66
CA ALA A 92 0.77 -15.94 -45.84
C ALA A 92 -0.41 -15.35 -46.63
N ASP A 93 -1.58 -15.32 -45.99
CA ASP A 93 -2.77 -14.65 -46.52
C ASP A 93 -2.59 -13.14 -46.35
N PRO A 94 -2.55 -12.35 -47.44
CA PRO A 94 -2.31 -10.90 -47.36
C PRO A 94 -3.43 -10.13 -46.64
N ASP A 95 -4.62 -10.72 -46.50
CA ASP A 95 -5.77 -10.09 -45.85
C ASP A 95 -5.95 -10.55 -44.39
N ALA A 96 -5.15 -11.51 -43.91
CA ALA A 96 -5.19 -12.00 -42.54
C ALA A 96 -4.21 -11.23 -41.63
N ARG A 97 -4.57 -11.12 -40.34
CA ARG A 97 -3.66 -10.69 -39.28
C ARG A 97 -3.09 -11.90 -38.56
N TYR A 98 -1.83 -11.81 -38.16
CA TYR A 98 -1.12 -12.82 -37.41
C TYR A 98 -0.58 -12.22 -36.10
N PRO A 99 -0.44 -12.99 -35.00
CA PRO A 99 -0.76 -14.42 -34.86
C PRO A 99 -2.27 -14.70 -34.99
N ARG A 100 -2.63 -15.89 -35.46
CA ARG A 100 -4.03 -16.30 -35.67
C ARG A 100 -4.30 -17.63 -35.00
N LEU A 101 -5.33 -17.68 -34.15
CA LEU A 101 -5.84 -18.95 -33.63
C LEU A 101 -6.65 -19.67 -34.71
N VAL A 102 -6.26 -20.89 -35.03
CA VAL A 102 -6.99 -21.76 -35.97
C VAL A 102 -7.95 -22.67 -35.23
N ASN A 103 -7.48 -23.28 -34.13
CA ASN A 103 -8.27 -24.22 -33.34
C ASN A 103 -7.67 -24.43 -31.94
N GLY A 104 -8.40 -25.07 -31.04
CA GLY A 104 -7.92 -25.47 -29.72
C GLY A 104 -8.94 -26.28 -28.95
N ALA A 105 -8.50 -26.89 -27.86
CA ALA A 105 -9.39 -27.55 -26.90
C ALA A 105 -8.77 -27.57 -25.49
N GLY A 106 -9.62 -27.75 -24.48
CA GLY A 106 -9.23 -27.83 -23.08
C GLY A 106 -9.00 -26.45 -22.45
N ALA A 107 -9.46 -26.31 -21.21
CA ALA A 107 -9.25 -25.10 -20.43
C ALA A 107 -7.77 -24.93 -20.10
N CYS A 108 -7.32 -23.67 -20.03
CA CYS A 108 -6.00 -23.37 -19.49
C CYS A 108 -5.94 -23.84 -18.03
N PRO A 109 -4.91 -24.58 -17.59
CA PRO A 109 -4.66 -24.75 -16.17
C PRO A 109 -4.52 -23.36 -15.51
N PRO A 110 -5.14 -23.11 -14.34
CA PRO A 110 -4.92 -21.88 -13.61
C PRO A 110 -3.44 -21.67 -13.25
N GLU A 111 -2.98 -20.43 -13.22
CA GLU A 111 -1.67 -20.06 -12.68
C GLU A 111 -1.51 -20.54 -11.23
N ASP A 112 -0.28 -20.82 -10.82
CA ASP A 112 0.09 -21.29 -9.47
C ASP A 112 -0.68 -22.53 -8.98
N SER A 113 -1.23 -23.34 -9.88
CA SER A 113 -1.99 -24.54 -9.51
C SER A 113 -1.10 -25.71 -9.08
N GLY A 114 0.22 -25.52 -8.96
CA GLY A 114 1.18 -26.53 -8.50
C GLY A 114 1.62 -27.47 -9.63
N GLY A 115 1.68 -26.96 -10.84
CA GLY A 115 2.06 -27.71 -12.03
C GLY A 115 1.07 -28.81 -12.44
N PRO A 116 1.46 -29.70 -13.36
CA PRO A 116 0.57 -30.76 -13.85
C PRO A 116 0.00 -31.68 -12.76
N ILE A 117 0.74 -31.87 -11.66
CA ILE A 117 0.31 -32.72 -10.53
C ILE A 117 -0.67 -31.97 -9.64
N GLY A 118 -0.37 -30.72 -9.29
CA GLY A 118 -1.27 -29.89 -8.49
C GLY A 118 -2.59 -29.65 -9.20
N TYR A 119 -2.56 -29.34 -10.50
CA TYR A 119 -3.77 -29.19 -11.31
C TYR A 119 -4.60 -30.48 -11.38
N ALA A 120 -3.96 -31.64 -11.53
CA ALA A 120 -4.69 -32.91 -11.48
C ALA A 120 -5.35 -33.14 -10.11
N THR A 121 -4.66 -32.81 -9.03
CA THR A 121 -5.18 -32.89 -7.65
C THR A 121 -6.38 -31.96 -7.44
N MET A 122 -6.29 -30.73 -7.95
CA MET A 122 -7.38 -29.76 -7.92
C MET A 122 -8.61 -30.28 -8.67
N LEU A 123 -8.44 -30.83 -9.88
CA LEU A 123 -9.55 -31.40 -10.64
C LEU A 123 -10.22 -32.57 -9.92
N GLU A 124 -9.44 -33.42 -9.24
CA GLU A 124 -9.97 -34.52 -8.42
C GLU A 124 -10.79 -34.00 -7.24
N ALA A 125 -10.29 -32.99 -6.52
CA ALA A 125 -10.99 -32.37 -5.40
C ALA A 125 -12.27 -31.65 -5.85
N LEU A 126 -12.26 -30.93 -6.97
CA LEU A 126 -13.43 -30.24 -7.51
C LEU A 126 -14.52 -31.21 -8.01
N ALA A 127 -14.13 -32.40 -8.48
CA ALA A 127 -15.07 -33.41 -8.97
C ALA A 127 -15.82 -34.16 -7.85
N ASP A 128 -15.28 -34.19 -6.63
CA ASP A 128 -15.89 -34.86 -5.47
C ASP A 128 -16.27 -33.86 -4.35
N PRO A 129 -17.56 -33.52 -4.21
CA PRO A 129 -18.04 -32.65 -3.13
C PRO A 129 -17.75 -33.13 -1.70
N ALA A 130 -17.38 -34.41 -1.53
CA ALA A 130 -17.00 -34.97 -0.23
C ALA A 130 -15.48 -34.97 0.02
N HIS A 131 -14.66 -34.52 -0.95
CA HIS A 131 -13.22 -34.39 -0.79
C HIS A 131 -12.90 -33.33 0.27
N GLU A 132 -11.88 -33.57 1.10
CA GLU A 132 -11.54 -32.68 2.22
C GLU A 132 -11.18 -31.26 1.75
N ASP A 133 -10.49 -31.15 0.60
CA ASP A 133 -10.11 -29.88 -0.01
C ASP A 133 -11.13 -29.30 -1.01
N HIS A 134 -12.32 -29.90 -1.17
CA HIS A 134 -13.31 -29.44 -2.16
C HIS A 134 -13.71 -27.97 -1.94
N GLY A 135 -13.98 -27.59 -0.69
CA GLY A 135 -14.38 -26.22 -0.35
C GLY A 135 -13.27 -25.21 -0.64
N HIS A 136 -12.02 -25.56 -0.35
CA HIS A 136 -10.85 -24.71 -0.60
C HIS A 136 -10.68 -24.44 -2.09
N TYR A 137 -10.65 -25.48 -2.93
CA TYR A 137 -10.47 -25.30 -4.36
C TYR A 137 -11.69 -24.65 -5.05
N LEU A 138 -12.90 -24.88 -4.55
CA LEU A 138 -14.11 -24.24 -5.08
C LEU A 138 -14.09 -22.73 -4.83
N GLU A 139 -13.64 -22.30 -3.65
CA GLU A 139 -13.42 -20.89 -3.34
C GLU A 139 -12.26 -20.30 -4.16
N TRP A 140 -11.12 -21.00 -4.22
CA TRP A 140 -9.91 -20.56 -4.92
C TRP A 140 -10.15 -20.36 -6.43
N THR A 141 -10.89 -21.26 -7.08
CA THR A 141 -11.29 -21.14 -8.50
C THR A 141 -12.44 -20.16 -8.73
N GLY A 142 -12.96 -19.50 -7.70
CA GLY A 142 -14.05 -18.53 -7.83
C GLY A 142 -15.41 -19.15 -8.17
N GLY A 143 -15.63 -20.43 -7.85
CA GLY A 143 -16.90 -21.13 -8.06
C GLY A 143 -16.84 -22.36 -8.97
N GLY A 144 -15.64 -22.75 -9.42
CA GLY A 144 -15.38 -24.00 -10.15
C GLY A 144 -14.50 -23.82 -11.39
N HIS A 145 -14.08 -24.94 -11.98
CA HIS A 145 -13.26 -24.99 -13.19
C HIS A 145 -13.70 -26.16 -14.08
N ASP A 146 -14.16 -25.88 -15.32
CA ASP A 146 -14.48 -26.93 -16.29
C ASP A 146 -13.26 -27.22 -17.18
N PRO A 147 -12.55 -28.36 -16.99
CA PRO A 147 -11.35 -28.67 -17.76
C PRO A 147 -11.60 -28.86 -19.26
N ALA A 148 -12.86 -29.06 -19.69
CA ALA A 148 -13.23 -29.20 -21.09
C ALA A 148 -13.57 -27.85 -21.76
N ALA A 149 -13.76 -26.77 -20.98
CA ALA A 149 -14.17 -25.48 -21.51
C ALA A 149 -13.05 -24.85 -22.35
N PHE A 150 -13.37 -24.45 -23.57
CA PHE A 150 -12.50 -23.64 -24.41
C PHE A 150 -13.35 -22.73 -25.28
N ASP A 151 -13.10 -21.43 -25.19
CA ASP A 151 -13.71 -20.41 -26.06
C ASP A 151 -12.67 -19.87 -27.05
N PRO A 152 -12.76 -20.24 -28.34
CA PRO A 152 -11.87 -19.72 -29.37
C PRO A 152 -11.99 -18.20 -29.55
N ALA A 153 -13.15 -17.59 -29.30
CA ALA A 153 -13.34 -16.16 -29.47
C ALA A 153 -12.57 -15.37 -28.40
N SER A 154 -12.68 -15.77 -27.13
CA SER A 154 -11.87 -15.23 -26.04
C SER A 154 -10.36 -15.37 -26.31
N ALA A 155 -9.89 -16.54 -26.75
CA ALA A 155 -8.48 -16.75 -27.07
C ALA A 155 -8.00 -15.92 -28.28
N ASP A 156 -8.82 -15.75 -29.33
CA ASP A 156 -8.51 -14.90 -30.47
C ASP A 156 -8.46 -13.41 -30.09
N ARG A 157 -9.36 -12.94 -29.20
CA ARG A 157 -9.33 -11.57 -28.65
C ARG A 157 -8.05 -11.28 -27.87
N ARG A 158 -7.66 -12.21 -26.99
CA ARG A 158 -6.41 -12.16 -26.23
C ARG A 158 -5.19 -12.05 -27.15
N LEU A 159 -5.15 -12.88 -28.19
CA LEU A 159 -4.10 -12.82 -29.23
C LEU A 159 -4.07 -11.50 -30.01
N ARG A 160 -5.23 -10.82 -30.14
CA ARG A 160 -5.36 -9.53 -30.84
C ARG A 160 -5.24 -8.31 -29.93
N ALA A 161 -5.13 -8.50 -28.61
CA ALA A 161 -5.24 -7.45 -27.61
C ALA A 161 -6.50 -6.58 -27.80
N GLU A 162 -7.64 -7.22 -28.07
CA GLU A 162 -8.96 -6.58 -28.23
C GLU A 162 -9.81 -6.79 -26.96
N LEU A 163 -10.36 -5.70 -26.39
CA LEU A 163 -11.29 -5.81 -25.26
C LEU A 163 -12.66 -6.33 -25.71
N PRO A 164 -13.33 -7.18 -24.92
CA PRO A 164 -14.74 -7.48 -25.16
C PRO A 164 -15.58 -6.20 -25.03
N GLY A 165 -16.71 -6.15 -25.74
CA GLY A 165 -17.66 -5.06 -25.56
C GLY A 165 -18.16 -5.01 -24.11
N ILE A 166 -18.52 -3.82 -23.60
CA ILE A 166 -18.95 -3.67 -22.19
C ILE A 166 -20.17 -4.55 -21.88
N ASP A 167 -21.11 -4.69 -22.81
CA ASP A 167 -22.28 -5.57 -22.67
C ASP A 167 -21.90 -7.06 -22.57
N GLU A 168 -20.88 -7.48 -23.31
CA GLU A 168 -20.36 -8.85 -23.28
C GLU A 168 -19.61 -9.11 -21.97
N TRP A 169 -18.74 -8.18 -21.57
CA TRP A 169 -18.04 -8.21 -20.29
C TRP A 169 -19.01 -8.28 -19.10
N LEU A 170 -20.10 -7.50 -19.09
CA LEU A 170 -21.14 -7.55 -18.05
C LEU A 170 -21.91 -8.88 -18.01
N ALA A 171 -21.95 -9.60 -19.13
CA ALA A 171 -22.62 -10.90 -19.21
C ALA A 171 -21.75 -12.03 -18.68
N GLU A 172 -20.43 -11.94 -18.89
CA GLU A 172 -19.44 -12.93 -18.43
C GLU A 172 -19.06 -12.73 -16.96
N GLU A 173 -18.94 -11.48 -16.50
CA GLU A 173 -18.53 -11.18 -15.14
C GLU A 173 -19.65 -11.40 -14.11
N PRO A 174 -19.35 -12.00 -12.93
CA PRO A 174 -20.32 -12.21 -11.85
C PRO A 174 -20.65 -10.92 -11.07
N ILE A 175 -21.04 -9.85 -11.78
CA ILE A 175 -21.44 -8.55 -11.22
C ILE A 175 -22.93 -8.58 -10.82
N PRO A 176 -23.27 -8.24 -9.56
CA PRO A 176 -24.67 -8.15 -9.12
C PRO A 176 -25.49 -7.21 -10.01
N GLU A 177 -26.72 -7.60 -10.35
CA GLU A 177 -27.60 -6.84 -11.26
C GLU A 177 -27.76 -5.37 -10.83
N ALA A 178 -27.87 -5.13 -9.52
CA ALA A 178 -27.96 -3.78 -8.94
C ALA A 178 -26.74 -2.90 -9.23
N MET A 179 -25.56 -3.47 -9.44
CA MET A 179 -24.30 -2.76 -9.66
C MET A 179 -23.89 -2.64 -11.14
N ARG A 180 -24.54 -3.37 -12.06
CA ARG A 180 -24.15 -3.40 -13.49
C ARG A 180 -24.14 -2.02 -14.14
N ALA A 181 -25.14 -1.18 -13.87
CA ALA A 181 -25.19 0.18 -14.41
C ALA A 181 -24.06 1.07 -13.89
N LYS A 182 -23.67 0.93 -12.62
CA LYS A 182 -22.54 1.66 -12.02
C LYS A 182 -21.21 1.17 -12.59
N ALA A 183 -21.03 -0.15 -12.70
CA ALA A 183 -19.83 -0.76 -13.26
C ALA A 183 -19.62 -0.36 -14.72
N SER A 184 -20.66 -0.44 -15.57
CA SER A 184 -20.62 0.01 -16.97
C SER A 184 -20.17 1.46 -17.08
N GLY A 185 -20.78 2.37 -16.32
CA GLY A 185 -20.44 3.79 -16.40
C GLY A 185 -19.04 4.14 -15.90
N ILE A 186 -18.45 3.34 -15.01
CA ILE A 186 -17.04 3.48 -14.62
C ILE A 186 -16.14 2.97 -15.74
N VAL A 187 -16.44 1.78 -16.27
CA VAL A 187 -15.66 1.14 -17.33
C VAL A 187 -15.65 1.97 -18.61
N GLU A 188 -16.77 2.60 -18.99
CA GLU A 188 -16.81 3.53 -20.14
C GLU A 188 -15.76 4.64 -20.01
N ILE A 189 -15.61 5.22 -18.81
CA ILE A 189 -14.66 6.31 -18.56
C ILE A 189 -13.22 5.78 -18.52
N THR A 190 -12.99 4.63 -17.87
CA THR A 190 -11.64 4.06 -17.77
C THR A 190 -11.15 3.52 -19.12
N ASP A 191 -12.02 2.92 -19.92
CA ASP A 191 -11.69 2.43 -21.26
C ASP A 191 -11.36 3.58 -22.20
N GLU A 192 -12.17 4.65 -22.21
CA GLU A 192 -11.89 5.86 -23.01
C GLU A 192 -10.50 6.42 -22.67
N PHE A 193 -10.18 6.53 -21.37
CA PHE A 193 -8.89 7.01 -20.91
C PHE A 193 -7.74 6.07 -21.30
N CYS A 194 -7.85 4.77 -20.98
CA CYS A 194 -6.77 3.81 -21.19
C CYS A 194 -6.50 3.61 -22.67
N LEU A 195 -7.52 3.48 -23.51
CA LEU A 195 -7.34 3.34 -24.96
C LEU A 195 -6.85 4.63 -25.62
N GLY A 196 -7.13 5.80 -25.04
CA GLY A 196 -6.67 7.10 -25.54
C GLY A 196 -5.25 7.49 -25.10
N HIS A 197 -4.80 7.00 -23.94
CA HIS A 197 -3.60 7.51 -23.27
C HIS A 197 -2.63 6.44 -22.74
N LEU A 198 -3.08 5.19 -22.62
CA LEU A 198 -2.32 4.03 -22.17
C LEU A 198 -2.46 2.92 -23.23
N ASP A 199 -2.91 1.72 -22.84
CA ASP A 199 -3.17 0.61 -23.74
C ASP A 199 -4.36 -0.27 -23.28
N THR A 200 -4.61 -1.34 -24.03
CA THR A 200 -5.65 -2.34 -23.76
C THR A 200 -5.45 -3.05 -22.42
N ALA A 201 -4.21 -3.30 -22.00
CA ALA A 201 -3.93 -4.03 -20.78
C ALA A 201 -4.29 -3.21 -19.53
N PHE A 202 -3.98 -1.91 -19.53
CA PHE A 202 -4.46 -1.02 -18.46
C PHE A 202 -5.99 -0.91 -18.39
N ALA A 203 -6.66 -0.95 -19.54
CA ALA A 203 -8.13 -0.97 -19.57
C ALA A 203 -8.69 -2.25 -18.95
N GLU A 204 -8.06 -3.40 -19.21
CA GLU A 204 -8.42 -4.69 -18.61
C GLU A 204 -8.23 -4.70 -17.09
N LEU A 205 -7.10 -4.19 -16.59
CA LEU A 205 -6.85 -4.00 -15.16
C LEU A 205 -7.93 -3.13 -14.50
N CYS A 206 -8.35 -2.05 -15.15
CA CYS A 206 -9.43 -1.18 -14.66
C CYS A 206 -10.79 -1.92 -14.60
N ARG A 207 -11.09 -2.75 -15.60
CA ARG A 207 -12.30 -3.58 -15.64
C ARG A 207 -12.31 -4.63 -14.53
N VAL A 208 -11.22 -5.38 -14.34
CA VAL A 208 -11.06 -6.37 -13.26
C VAL A 208 -11.24 -5.70 -11.89
N THR A 209 -10.57 -4.57 -11.67
CA THR A 209 -10.69 -3.78 -10.44
C THR A 209 -12.14 -3.35 -10.20
N THR A 210 -12.82 -2.86 -11.24
CA THR A 210 -14.23 -2.44 -11.15
C THR A 210 -15.16 -3.60 -10.81
N ALA A 211 -14.97 -4.77 -11.43
CA ALA A 211 -15.75 -5.97 -11.14
C ALA A 211 -15.53 -6.46 -9.70
N LYS A 212 -14.28 -6.51 -9.24
CA LYS A 212 -13.94 -6.88 -7.85
C LYS A 212 -14.60 -5.91 -6.84
N LEU A 213 -14.57 -4.60 -7.08
CA LEU A 213 -15.27 -3.61 -6.24
C LEU A 213 -16.80 -3.77 -6.28
N ALA A 214 -17.38 -4.05 -7.45
CA ALA A 214 -18.82 -4.26 -7.61
C ALA A 214 -19.34 -5.47 -6.84
N ARG A 215 -18.50 -6.49 -6.59
CA ARG A 215 -18.85 -7.73 -5.88
C ARG A 215 -18.79 -7.63 -4.36
N LYS A 216 -18.06 -6.66 -3.79
CA LYS A 216 -17.97 -6.44 -2.33
C LYS A 216 -19.35 -6.19 -1.73
N ARG A 217 -19.56 -6.57 -0.46
CA ARG A 217 -20.85 -6.46 0.24
C ARG A 217 -20.70 -5.69 1.56
N PRO A 218 -21.25 -4.46 1.68
CA PRO A 218 -21.87 -3.66 0.60
C PRO A 218 -20.83 -3.17 -0.41
N SER A 219 -21.22 -3.00 -1.68
CA SER A 219 -20.29 -2.51 -2.70
C SER A 219 -19.98 -1.03 -2.46
N PRO A 220 -18.70 -0.61 -2.45
CA PRO A 220 -18.34 0.79 -2.32
C PRO A 220 -18.81 1.64 -3.52
N LEU A 221 -19.03 1.01 -4.69
CA LEU A 221 -19.50 1.67 -5.91
C LEU A 221 -20.97 2.14 -5.82
N ALA A 222 -21.71 1.66 -4.81
CA ALA A 222 -23.10 2.06 -4.58
C ALA A 222 -23.25 3.56 -4.28
N ARG A 223 -22.17 4.21 -3.81
CA ARG A 223 -22.14 5.65 -3.50
C ARG A 223 -20.94 6.32 -4.18
N GLY A 224 -21.06 7.62 -4.43
CA GLY A 224 -20.00 8.42 -5.05
C GLY A 224 -20.16 8.62 -6.55
N ASP A 225 -19.40 9.58 -7.06
CA ASP A 225 -19.37 9.97 -8.46
C ASP A 225 -18.60 8.97 -9.31
N LEU A 226 -19.08 8.71 -10.54
CA LEU A 226 -18.50 7.73 -11.46
C LEU A 226 -17.10 8.13 -11.92
N ARG A 227 -16.87 9.42 -12.23
CA ARG A 227 -15.56 9.92 -12.67
C ARG A 227 -14.54 9.84 -11.54
N ILE A 228 -14.96 10.14 -10.30
CA ILE A 228 -14.06 10.01 -9.14
C ILE A 228 -13.64 8.56 -8.96
N TRP A 229 -14.57 7.60 -9.07
CA TRP A 229 -14.23 6.17 -9.02
C TRP A 229 -13.31 5.74 -10.16
N ALA A 230 -13.61 6.15 -11.39
CA ALA A 230 -12.78 5.87 -12.56
C ALA A 230 -11.36 6.42 -12.40
N ALA A 231 -11.22 7.68 -11.97
CA ALA A 231 -9.92 8.31 -11.71
C ALA A 231 -9.16 7.61 -10.58
N GLY A 232 -9.84 7.25 -9.49
CA GLY A 232 -9.24 6.47 -8.42
C GLY A 232 -8.73 5.11 -8.87
N ILE A 233 -9.49 4.40 -9.71
CA ILE A 233 -9.12 3.08 -10.24
C ILE A 233 -7.93 3.18 -11.20
N VAL A 234 -7.98 4.10 -12.17
CA VAL A 234 -6.86 4.35 -13.10
C VAL A 234 -5.59 4.70 -12.33
N TYR A 235 -5.68 5.57 -11.34
CA TYR A 235 -4.52 5.98 -10.55
C TYR A 235 -4.03 4.87 -9.60
N ALA A 236 -4.93 4.05 -9.04
CA ALA A 236 -4.55 2.88 -8.25
C ALA A 236 -3.75 1.87 -9.09
N MET A 237 -4.27 1.51 -10.27
CA MET A 237 -3.59 0.60 -11.19
C MET A 237 -2.28 1.21 -11.70
N GLY A 238 -2.26 2.52 -11.96
CA GLY A 238 -1.04 3.24 -12.28
C GLY A 238 0.00 3.21 -11.16
N ARG A 239 -0.40 3.30 -9.89
CA ARG A 239 0.51 3.20 -8.74
C ARG A 239 1.11 1.81 -8.59
N VAL A 240 0.28 0.77 -8.69
CA VAL A 240 0.73 -0.63 -8.66
C VAL A 240 1.72 -0.91 -9.78
N ASN A 241 1.54 -0.23 -10.93
CA ASN A 241 2.33 -0.41 -12.13
C ASN A 241 3.28 0.77 -12.42
N PHE A 242 3.78 1.45 -11.39
CA PHE A 242 4.82 2.49 -11.50
C PHE A 242 4.60 3.52 -12.63
N LEU A 243 3.36 3.81 -13.00
CA LEU A 243 3.01 4.66 -14.15
C LEU A 243 3.47 6.11 -13.97
N GLY A 244 3.64 6.53 -12.71
CA GLY A 244 4.20 7.83 -12.34
C GLY A 244 5.73 7.91 -12.43
N ASP A 245 6.43 6.81 -12.71
CA ASP A 245 7.87 6.78 -12.94
C ASP A 245 8.19 7.20 -14.38
N GLY A 246 9.14 8.13 -14.55
CA GLY A 246 9.50 8.68 -15.86
C GLY A 246 10.16 7.68 -16.82
N SER A 247 10.62 6.54 -16.31
CA SER A 247 11.17 5.43 -17.11
C SER A 247 10.10 4.46 -17.62
N HIS A 248 8.86 4.57 -17.14
CA HIS A 248 7.74 3.76 -17.63
C HIS A 248 7.39 4.14 -19.08
N PRO A 249 7.28 3.19 -20.04
CA PRO A 249 7.00 3.50 -21.45
C PRO A 249 5.70 4.25 -21.69
N LEU A 250 4.69 3.98 -20.85
CA LEU A 250 3.38 4.63 -20.87
C LEU A 250 3.26 5.77 -19.83
N HIS A 251 4.37 6.33 -19.36
CA HIS A 251 4.41 7.28 -18.25
C HIS A 251 3.27 8.32 -18.29
N LYS A 252 2.58 8.40 -17.15
CA LYS A 252 1.59 9.45 -16.86
C LYS A 252 1.76 9.90 -15.42
N SER A 253 2.09 11.17 -15.23
CA SER A 253 2.13 11.76 -13.91
C SER A 253 0.73 11.83 -13.29
N ALA A 254 0.68 11.83 -11.96
CA ALA A 254 -0.58 12.03 -11.22
C ALA A 254 -1.30 13.33 -11.61
N HIS A 255 -0.55 14.36 -12.02
CA HIS A 255 -1.13 15.62 -12.49
C HIS A 255 -1.80 15.46 -13.86
N GLU A 256 -1.16 14.77 -14.81
CA GLU A 256 -1.75 14.51 -16.13
C GLU A 256 -3.03 13.67 -16.03
N ILE A 257 -3.01 12.61 -15.22
CA ILE A 257 -4.20 11.76 -15.01
C ILE A 257 -5.35 12.59 -14.42
N SER A 258 -5.05 13.43 -13.42
CA SER A 258 -6.00 14.35 -12.80
C SER A 258 -6.64 15.32 -13.82
N VAL A 259 -5.84 15.92 -14.70
CA VAL A 259 -6.32 16.85 -15.73
C VAL A 259 -7.16 16.15 -16.79
N LEU A 260 -6.72 14.98 -17.25
CA LEU A 260 -7.38 14.23 -18.32
C LEU A 260 -8.73 13.63 -17.90
N LEU A 261 -8.86 13.24 -16.62
CA LEU A 261 -10.10 12.68 -16.07
C LEU A 261 -11.01 13.73 -15.40
N ASP A 262 -10.57 14.99 -15.35
CA ASP A 262 -11.31 16.10 -14.72
C ASP A 262 -11.67 15.84 -13.24
N VAL A 263 -10.69 15.34 -12.48
CA VAL A 263 -10.83 15.07 -11.03
C VAL A 263 -9.61 15.63 -10.31
N THR A 264 -9.78 16.28 -9.16
CA THR A 264 -8.64 16.85 -8.42
C THR A 264 -7.65 15.76 -7.99
N LYS A 265 -6.35 16.06 -8.07
CA LYS A 265 -5.28 15.11 -7.75
C LYS A 265 -5.45 14.50 -6.35
N THR A 266 -5.78 15.29 -5.32
CA THR A 266 -5.98 14.81 -3.95
C THR A 266 -7.19 13.87 -3.84
N THR A 267 -8.33 14.22 -4.46
CA THR A 267 -9.52 13.35 -4.48
C THR A 267 -9.24 12.01 -5.18
N MET A 268 -8.53 12.06 -6.31
CA MET A 268 -8.11 10.88 -7.07
C MET A 268 -7.17 9.99 -6.24
N GLN A 269 -6.16 10.58 -5.60
CA GLN A 269 -5.19 9.88 -4.75
C GLN A 269 -5.87 9.20 -3.54
N GLN A 270 -6.73 9.92 -2.82
CA GLN A 270 -7.52 9.38 -1.71
C GLN A 270 -8.43 8.25 -2.18
N LYS A 271 -9.08 8.40 -3.35
CA LYS A 271 -9.91 7.33 -3.92
C LYS A 271 -9.09 6.11 -4.27
N ALA A 272 -7.89 6.30 -4.84
CA ALA A 272 -6.99 5.21 -5.20
C ALA A 272 -6.49 4.43 -3.99
N SER A 273 -6.03 5.10 -2.92
CA SER A 273 -5.65 4.39 -1.68
C SER A 273 -6.83 3.54 -1.16
N ARG A 274 -8.04 4.12 -1.15
CA ARG A 274 -9.24 3.37 -0.75
C ARG A 274 -9.56 2.18 -1.67
N VAL A 275 -9.26 2.25 -2.97
CA VAL A 275 -9.40 1.11 -3.89
C VAL A 275 -8.43 -0.01 -3.49
N LEU A 276 -7.16 0.34 -3.28
CA LEU A 276 -6.12 -0.60 -2.88
C LEU A 276 -6.46 -1.25 -1.54
N ASP A 277 -6.88 -0.47 -0.54
CA ASP A 277 -7.27 -0.96 0.79
C ASP A 277 -8.47 -1.92 0.74
N ILE A 278 -9.52 -1.59 -0.01
CA ILE A 278 -10.75 -2.42 -0.09
C ILE A 278 -10.49 -3.76 -0.76
N LEU A 279 -9.59 -3.76 -1.74
CA LEU A 279 -9.24 -4.95 -2.51
C LEU A 279 -8.01 -5.66 -1.96
N GLU A 280 -7.36 -5.11 -0.92
CA GLU A 280 -6.14 -5.63 -0.30
C GLU A 280 -5.00 -5.80 -1.33
N ILE A 281 -4.93 -4.87 -2.30
CA ILE A 281 -3.95 -4.92 -3.39
C ILE A 281 -2.62 -4.36 -2.88
N GLY A 282 -1.67 -5.27 -2.67
CA GLY A 282 -0.31 -4.94 -2.31
C GLY A 282 0.57 -4.57 -3.51
N THR A 283 1.80 -4.16 -3.24
CA THR A 283 2.81 -3.99 -4.28
C THR A 283 3.10 -5.35 -4.94
N PHE A 284 3.15 -5.37 -6.28
CA PHE A 284 3.42 -6.54 -7.11
C PHE A 284 2.30 -7.60 -7.15
N ASP A 285 1.10 -7.36 -6.63
CA ASP A 285 -0.03 -8.32 -6.74
C ASP A 285 -0.21 -8.81 -8.19
N PRO A 286 0.01 -10.11 -8.51
CA PRO A 286 0.10 -10.61 -9.88
C PRO A 286 -1.18 -10.37 -10.68
N ASP A 287 -2.34 -10.39 -10.02
CA ASP A 287 -3.65 -10.10 -10.61
C ASP A 287 -3.78 -8.66 -11.15
N PHE A 288 -2.90 -7.75 -10.74
CA PHE A 288 -2.99 -6.32 -11.01
C PHE A 288 -1.72 -5.73 -11.63
N VAL A 289 -0.83 -6.59 -12.13
CA VAL A 289 0.41 -6.20 -12.80
C VAL A 289 0.19 -6.08 -14.30
N HIS A 290 0.78 -5.04 -14.89
CA HIS A 290 0.72 -4.77 -16.32
C HIS A 290 1.74 -5.63 -17.08
N PRO A 291 1.35 -6.33 -18.18
CA PRO A 291 2.23 -7.12 -19.06
C PRO A 291 3.60 -6.51 -19.37
N GLY A 292 3.62 -5.23 -19.71
CA GLY A 292 4.84 -4.53 -20.12
C GLY A 292 5.82 -4.17 -18.99
N ILE A 293 5.47 -4.39 -17.71
CA ILE A 293 6.25 -3.83 -16.60
C ILE A 293 7.41 -4.71 -16.13
N GLN A 294 7.54 -5.94 -16.64
CA GLN A 294 8.64 -6.85 -16.28
C GLN A 294 10.05 -6.34 -16.61
N SER A 295 10.17 -5.42 -17.57
CA SER A 295 11.45 -4.76 -17.88
C SER A 295 11.75 -3.54 -17.00
N HIS A 296 10.79 -3.13 -16.16
CA HIS A 296 10.93 -1.94 -15.31
C HIS A 296 11.83 -2.26 -14.12
N PRO A 297 12.88 -1.46 -13.84
CA PRO A 297 13.86 -1.75 -12.79
C PRO A 297 13.25 -1.98 -11.40
N LEU A 298 12.19 -1.25 -11.04
CA LEU A 298 11.49 -1.41 -9.76
C LEU A 298 10.64 -2.68 -9.68
N HIS A 299 10.10 -3.15 -10.80
CA HIS A 299 9.38 -4.42 -10.85
C HIS A 299 10.35 -5.61 -10.78
N GLN A 300 11.49 -5.53 -11.48
CA GLN A 300 12.55 -6.54 -11.38
C GLN A 300 13.13 -6.65 -9.97
N ALA A 301 13.34 -5.52 -9.29
CA ALA A 301 13.78 -5.52 -7.89
C ALA A 301 12.74 -6.17 -6.95
N GLY A 302 11.44 -5.95 -7.20
CA GLY A 302 10.34 -6.56 -6.46
C GLY A 302 10.20 -8.07 -6.68
N GLU A 303 10.30 -8.52 -7.93
CA GLU A 303 10.28 -9.94 -8.30
C GLU A 303 11.51 -10.68 -7.74
N LEU A 304 12.69 -10.06 -7.77
CA LEU A 304 13.88 -10.59 -7.10
C LEU A 304 13.62 -10.78 -5.61
N LEU A 305 13.06 -9.77 -4.92
CA LEU A 305 12.69 -9.86 -3.50
C LEU A 305 11.67 -10.99 -3.21
N ARG A 306 10.76 -11.28 -4.15
CA ARG A 306 9.81 -12.39 -4.04
C ARG A 306 10.44 -13.76 -4.26
N LEU A 307 11.29 -13.90 -5.27
CA LEU A 307 12.07 -15.11 -5.56
C LEU A 307 13.00 -15.50 -4.41
N PHE A 308 13.47 -14.52 -3.62
CA PHE A 308 14.24 -14.74 -2.39
C PHE A 308 13.40 -15.13 -1.16
N SER A 309 12.11 -15.45 -1.31
CA SER A 309 11.28 -16.04 -0.24
C SER A 309 11.53 -17.54 -0.03
N GLY A 310 12.54 -18.12 -0.70
CA GLY A 310 13.24 -19.34 -0.28
C GLY A 310 14.15 -19.09 0.94
N PRO A 311 14.94 -20.08 1.41
CA PRO A 311 15.76 -19.89 2.62
C PRO A 311 16.65 -18.66 2.43
N GLU A 312 16.63 -17.77 3.44
CA GLU A 312 17.21 -16.42 3.41
C GLU A 312 18.54 -16.39 2.63
N PRO A 313 18.73 -15.42 1.70
CA PRO A 313 20.04 -15.21 1.11
C PRO A 313 21.06 -15.01 2.24
N GLU A 314 22.30 -15.47 2.03
CA GLU A 314 23.36 -15.29 3.05
C GLU A 314 23.36 -13.83 3.51
N PRO A 315 23.26 -13.58 4.83
CA PRO A 315 23.10 -12.22 5.33
C PRO A 315 24.29 -11.39 4.88
N VAL A 316 24.01 -10.33 4.11
CA VAL A 316 25.01 -9.33 3.73
C VAL A 316 25.70 -8.88 5.02
N PRO A 317 27.04 -8.99 5.12
CA PRO A 317 27.75 -8.54 6.31
C PRO A 317 27.36 -7.09 6.62
N LEU A 318 27.08 -6.79 7.90
CA LEU A 318 26.63 -5.46 8.32
C LEU A 318 27.54 -4.34 7.80
N ASP A 319 28.85 -4.57 7.76
CA ASP A 319 29.82 -3.60 7.22
C ASP A 319 29.60 -3.32 5.72
N GLU A 320 29.30 -4.34 4.91
CA GLU A 320 28.99 -4.20 3.49
C GLU A 320 27.64 -3.51 3.26
N LEU A 321 26.66 -3.77 4.12
CA LEU A 321 25.38 -3.08 4.10
C LEU A 321 25.56 -1.58 4.40
N LEU A 322 26.24 -1.23 5.49
CA LEU A 322 26.50 0.16 5.85
C LEU A 322 27.32 0.87 4.76
N ASP A 323 28.24 0.16 4.12
CA ASP A 323 29.01 0.66 2.98
C ASP A 323 28.12 1.01 1.79
N SER A 324 27.24 0.08 1.41
CA SER A 324 26.34 0.29 0.28
C SER A 324 25.34 1.42 0.53
N MET A 325 24.91 1.64 1.78
CA MET A 325 24.06 2.77 2.14
C MET A 325 24.77 4.12 1.98
N VAL A 326 26.06 4.21 2.34
CA VAL A 326 26.85 5.44 2.12
C VAL A 326 27.14 5.66 0.63
N ASP A 327 27.45 4.59 -0.10
CA ASP A 327 27.76 4.65 -1.54
C ASP A 327 26.52 4.87 -2.41
N GLY A 328 25.35 4.47 -1.93
CA GLY A 328 24.06 4.64 -2.59
C GLY A 328 23.48 6.05 -2.52
N ILE A 329 24.13 6.99 -1.82
CA ILE A 329 23.70 8.39 -1.76
C ILE A 329 23.87 9.04 -3.15
N PRO A 330 22.77 9.44 -3.82
CA PRO A 330 22.84 10.00 -5.18
C PRO A 330 23.66 11.29 -5.21
N GLY A 331 24.44 11.51 -6.27
CA GLY A 331 25.23 12.73 -6.41
C GLY A 331 24.37 13.99 -6.52
N GLU A 332 23.14 13.84 -7.03
CA GLU A 332 22.13 14.89 -7.19
C GLU A 332 21.79 15.56 -5.86
N ILE A 333 21.75 14.78 -4.76
CA ILE A 333 21.38 15.30 -3.43
C ILE A 333 22.38 16.35 -2.94
N LEU A 334 23.64 16.31 -3.40
CA LEU A 334 24.68 17.25 -3.00
C LEU A 334 24.43 18.66 -3.53
N GLY A 335 23.78 18.75 -4.69
CA GLY A 335 23.46 19.98 -5.40
C GLY A 335 22.00 20.40 -5.27
N GLU A 336 21.22 19.69 -4.46
CA GLU A 336 19.80 19.96 -4.26
C GLU A 336 19.56 21.39 -3.73
N PRO A 337 18.80 22.23 -4.45
CA PRO A 337 18.55 23.61 -4.05
C PRO A 337 17.62 23.75 -2.84
N ASP A 338 16.65 22.84 -2.65
CA ASP A 338 15.73 22.91 -1.52
C ASP A 338 16.17 21.98 -0.38
N PRO A 339 16.60 22.51 0.79
CA PRO A 339 17.02 21.68 1.92
C PRO A 339 15.95 20.67 2.38
N LEU A 340 14.66 20.93 2.11
CA LEU A 340 13.59 19.96 2.44
C LEU A 340 13.80 18.61 1.73
N GLN A 341 14.19 18.60 0.47
CA GLN A 341 14.38 17.35 -0.27
C GLN A 341 15.51 16.50 0.31
N ALA A 342 16.59 17.15 0.78
CA ALA A 342 17.64 16.47 1.53
C ALA A 342 17.12 15.93 2.87
N GLU A 343 16.32 16.71 3.60
CA GLU A 343 15.74 16.27 4.87
C GLU A 343 14.83 15.05 4.70
N LEU A 344 13.96 15.05 3.68
CA LEU A 344 13.07 13.93 3.37
C LEU A 344 13.86 12.69 2.95
N PHE A 345 14.87 12.82 2.08
CA PHE A 345 15.71 11.71 1.66
C PHE A 345 16.41 11.02 2.85
N PHE A 346 17.08 11.79 3.71
CA PHE A 346 17.79 11.22 4.85
C PHE A 346 16.85 10.77 5.98
N SER A 347 15.65 11.34 6.07
CA SER A 347 14.59 10.85 6.95
C SER A 347 14.08 9.48 6.48
N GLU A 348 13.83 9.32 5.18
CA GLU A 348 13.43 8.04 4.56
C GLU A 348 14.46 6.95 4.82
N MET A 349 15.75 7.29 4.62
CA MET A 349 16.85 6.39 4.93
C MET A 349 16.83 5.93 6.39
N MET A 350 16.59 6.83 7.35
CA MET A 350 16.45 6.48 8.77
C MET A 350 15.19 5.66 9.08
N GLY A 351 14.11 5.90 8.33
CA GLY A 351 12.88 5.15 8.40
C GLY A 351 13.06 3.66 8.08
N ALA A 352 14.06 3.31 7.26
CA ALA A 352 14.31 1.93 6.85
C ALA A 352 14.52 0.95 8.01
N TRP A 353 15.04 1.42 9.15
CA TRP A 353 15.24 0.62 10.37
C TRP A 353 14.33 1.02 11.53
N TRP A 354 13.39 1.94 11.33
CA TRP A 354 12.42 2.28 12.35
C TRP A 354 11.55 1.07 12.69
N GLY A 355 11.30 0.86 13.99
CA GLY A 355 10.46 -0.22 14.50
C GLY A 355 11.03 -1.63 14.40
N ARG A 356 12.24 -1.79 13.87
CA ARG A 356 12.91 -3.09 13.81
C ARG A 356 13.61 -3.40 15.13
N GLU A 357 13.65 -4.68 15.50
CA GLU A 357 14.42 -5.16 16.65
C GLU A 357 15.64 -5.96 16.19
N LEU A 358 16.80 -5.68 16.79
CA LEU A 358 18.03 -6.46 16.63
C LEU A 358 18.39 -7.09 17.97
N THR A 359 18.48 -8.42 18.00
CA THR A 359 18.69 -9.16 19.24
C THR A 359 20.04 -8.80 19.88
N GLY A 360 19.99 -8.18 21.07
CA GLY A 360 21.19 -7.87 21.86
C GLY A 360 21.99 -6.66 21.39
N ALA A 361 21.45 -5.85 20.48
CA ALA A 361 22.10 -4.63 20.01
C ALA A 361 21.12 -3.44 20.02
N ASP A 362 21.66 -2.25 20.26
CA ASP A 362 20.92 -1.00 20.06
C ASP A 362 20.90 -0.69 18.56
N ILE A 363 19.70 -0.70 17.96
CA ILE A 363 19.53 -0.52 16.52
C ILE A 363 20.02 0.85 16.04
N ASP A 364 19.84 1.89 16.85
CA ASP A 364 20.31 3.23 16.50
C ASP A 364 21.84 3.30 16.58
N GLU A 365 22.48 2.63 17.54
CA GLU A 365 23.95 2.53 17.55
C GLU A 365 24.49 1.75 16.34
N VAL A 366 23.81 0.67 15.95
CA VAL A 366 24.17 -0.14 14.78
C VAL A 366 24.10 0.68 13.50
N PHE A 367 22.96 1.32 13.22
CA PHE A 367 22.76 2.04 11.97
C PHE A 367 23.24 3.50 12.04
N CYS A 368 22.74 4.31 12.98
CA CYS A 368 23.21 5.70 13.09
C CYS A 368 24.69 5.77 13.45
N GLY A 369 25.11 5.04 14.49
CA GLY A 369 26.51 5.01 14.92
C GLY A 369 27.44 4.45 13.84
N GLY A 370 27.06 3.30 13.26
CA GLY A 370 27.82 2.65 12.19
C GLY A 370 27.97 3.52 10.93
N LEU A 371 26.88 4.12 10.44
CA LEU A 371 26.93 5.03 9.28
C LEU A 371 27.78 6.27 9.55
N ILE A 372 27.69 6.86 10.76
CA ILE A 372 28.51 8.00 11.14
C ILE A 372 30.00 7.64 11.12
N ASP A 373 30.39 6.51 11.74
CA ASP A 373 31.79 6.08 11.76
C ASP A 373 32.32 5.79 10.37
N ARG A 374 31.51 5.14 9.53
CA ARG A 374 31.91 4.78 8.19
C ARG A 374 32.04 6.00 7.29
N ALA A 375 31.10 6.94 7.39
CA ALA A 375 31.18 8.23 6.71
C ALA A 375 32.39 9.05 7.20
N ALA A 376 32.67 9.10 8.51
CA ALA A 376 33.84 9.80 9.06
C ALA A 376 35.17 9.26 8.52
N GLY A 377 35.25 7.96 8.25
CA GLY A 377 36.41 7.31 7.63
C GLY A 377 36.59 7.59 6.13
N ARG A 378 35.58 8.16 5.46
CA ARG A 378 35.52 8.35 4.01
C ARG A 378 35.60 9.84 3.65
N ARG A 379 36.60 10.24 2.86
CA ARG A 379 36.78 11.63 2.40
C ARG A 379 35.99 11.92 1.13
N THR A 380 34.69 11.67 1.15
CA THR A 380 33.80 11.90 -0.01
C THR A 380 32.75 12.96 0.30
N PRO A 381 32.27 13.72 -0.71
CA PRO A 381 31.16 14.65 -0.54
C PRO A 381 29.88 13.98 -0.02
N GLN A 382 29.58 12.75 -0.43
CA GLN A 382 28.44 11.95 0.02
C GLN A 382 28.51 11.67 1.53
N SER A 383 29.69 11.27 2.02
CA SER A 383 29.91 11.05 3.44
C SER A 383 29.73 12.32 4.26
N LEU A 384 30.23 13.47 3.77
CA LEU A 384 29.99 14.75 4.43
C LEU A 384 28.51 15.14 4.41
N ALA A 385 27.79 14.90 3.31
CA ALA A 385 26.35 15.16 3.24
C ALA A 385 25.56 14.33 4.26
N LEU A 386 25.80 13.02 4.35
CA LEU A 386 25.18 12.17 5.37
C LEU A 386 25.42 12.73 6.77
N LEU A 387 26.66 13.08 7.10
CA LEU A 387 27.00 13.61 8.43
C LEU A 387 26.35 14.96 8.72
N ARG A 388 26.22 15.84 7.72
CA ARG A 388 25.50 17.12 7.85
C ARG A 388 24.00 16.92 8.07
N ALA A 389 23.38 15.97 7.38
CA ALA A 389 21.98 15.63 7.59
C ALA A 389 21.75 14.98 8.97
N PHE A 390 22.60 14.03 9.36
CA PHE A 390 22.49 13.35 10.64
C PHE A 390 22.73 14.28 11.82
N ALA A 391 23.57 15.30 11.67
CA ALA A 391 23.76 16.34 12.67
C ALA A 391 22.47 17.11 13.02
N VAL A 392 21.46 17.05 12.15
CA VAL A 392 20.16 17.74 12.31
C VAL A 392 19.02 16.76 12.57
N LEU A 393 18.98 15.62 11.87
CA LEU A 393 17.87 14.68 11.90
C LEU A 393 18.00 13.63 13.01
N ALA A 394 19.22 13.12 13.24
CA ALA A 394 19.44 11.97 14.10
C ALA A 394 19.03 12.26 15.57
N PRO A 395 18.64 11.23 16.33
CA PRO A 395 18.40 11.38 17.75
C PRO A 395 19.72 11.58 18.53
N PRO A 396 19.68 12.23 19.71
CA PRO A 396 20.83 12.26 20.60
C PRO A 396 21.25 10.85 21.04
N PRO A 397 22.55 10.54 21.14
CA PRO A 397 23.70 11.45 20.98
C PRO A 397 24.30 11.50 19.56
N PHE A 398 23.65 10.87 18.57
CA PHE A 398 24.17 10.71 17.21
C PHE A 398 24.25 12.02 16.46
N ASP A 399 23.34 12.95 16.72
CA ASP A 399 23.38 14.33 16.22
C ASP A 399 24.73 15.01 16.47
N ALA A 400 25.19 15.02 17.73
CA ALA A 400 26.44 15.66 18.12
C ALA A 400 27.67 14.88 17.61
N ARG A 401 27.57 13.56 17.47
CA ARG A 401 28.63 12.71 16.90
C ARG A 401 28.80 13.01 15.40
N ALA A 402 27.70 13.06 14.66
CA ALA A 402 27.67 13.38 13.24
C ALA A 402 28.19 14.80 12.99
N ALA A 403 27.78 15.79 13.80
CA ALA A 403 28.25 17.17 13.69
C ALA A 403 29.79 17.28 13.80
N ARG A 404 30.39 16.60 14.79
CA ARG A 404 31.85 16.57 14.97
C ARG A 404 32.56 15.93 13.77
N ALA A 405 32.06 14.79 13.31
CA ALA A 405 32.64 14.10 12.16
C ALA A 405 32.51 14.91 10.86
N ALA A 406 31.39 15.63 10.68
CA ALA A 406 31.19 16.54 9.55
C ALA A 406 32.22 17.69 9.57
N ASP A 407 32.44 18.28 10.74
CA ASP A 407 33.42 19.36 10.90
C ASP A 407 34.86 18.89 10.61
N ASP A 408 35.21 17.67 11.02
CA ASP A 408 36.52 17.06 10.73
C ASP A 408 36.72 16.82 9.21
N LEU A 409 35.70 16.32 8.50
CA LEU A 409 35.78 16.13 7.04
C LEU A 409 35.82 17.45 6.27
N SER A 410 35.02 18.44 6.69
CA SER A 410 35.03 19.78 6.09
C SER A 410 36.40 20.45 6.31
N ALA A 411 36.98 20.34 7.51
CA ALA A 411 38.34 20.81 7.80
C ALA A 411 39.43 20.09 6.99
N ALA A 412 39.19 18.83 6.59
CA ALA A 412 40.06 18.07 5.71
C ALA A 412 39.91 18.44 4.21
N GLY A 413 39.02 19.40 3.88
CA GLY A 413 38.85 19.94 2.53
C GLY A 413 37.81 19.23 1.67
N VAL A 414 36.95 18.39 2.27
CA VAL A 414 35.79 17.82 1.56
C VAL A 414 34.73 18.91 1.39
N PRO A 415 34.19 19.13 0.18
CA PRO A 415 33.22 20.20 -0.06
C PRO A 415 31.86 19.90 0.59
N ASP A 416 31.32 20.87 1.31
CA ASP A 416 29.96 20.81 1.87
C ASP A 416 28.89 20.82 0.75
N PRO A 417 27.76 20.11 0.93
CA PRO A 417 26.62 20.21 0.02
C PRO A 417 25.98 21.60 0.06
N SER A 418 25.26 21.97 -1.01
CA SER A 418 24.63 23.29 -1.18
C SER A 418 23.74 23.71 0.01
N TRP A 419 23.04 22.74 0.61
CA TRP A 419 22.09 22.93 1.70
C TRP A 419 22.71 22.80 3.11
N ALA A 420 24.00 22.48 3.25
CA ALA A 420 24.61 22.21 4.58
C ALA A 420 24.41 23.36 5.58
N GLY A 421 24.41 24.60 5.08
CA GLY A 421 24.21 25.79 5.90
C GLY A 421 22.76 26.11 6.24
N THR A 422 21.78 25.47 5.61
CA THR A 422 20.34 25.81 5.72
C THR A 422 19.47 24.63 6.17
N ILE A 423 19.97 23.40 6.13
CA ILE A 423 19.25 22.21 6.60
C ILE A 423 18.78 22.35 8.06
N GLY A 424 17.52 21.96 8.30
CA GLY A 424 16.82 22.06 9.58
C GLY A 424 16.47 23.49 10.01
N LYS A 425 16.92 24.52 9.29
CA LYS A 425 16.67 25.92 9.67
C LYS A 425 15.33 26.38 9.12
N VAL A 426 14.34 26.37 10.00
CA VAL A 426 12.99 26.85 9.71
C VAL A 426 12.50 27.79 10.79
N GLN A 427 11.58 28.69 10.43
CA GLN A 427 10.89 29.56 11.37
C GLN A 427 9.46 29.03 11.57
N PRO A 428 9.06 28.70 12.82
CA PRO A 428 7.71 28.24 13.09
C PRO A 428 6.69 29.37 12.86
N GLY A 429 5.58 29.02 12.24
CA GLY A 429 4.45 29.90 11.95
C GLY A 429 3.23 29.57 12.80
N GLU A 430 2.05 29.79 12.21
CA GLU A 430 0.77 29.47 12.84
C GLU A 430 0.59 27.95 12.96
N CYS A 431 0.01 27.51 14.08
CA CYS A 431 -0.33 26.13 14.33
C CYS A 431 -1.84 25.98 14.49
N TRP A 432 -2.38 24.88 13.97
CA TRP A 432 -3.80 24.54 14.01
C TRP A 432 -3.97 23.16 14.62
N THR A 433 -5.11 22.97 15.30
CA THR A 433 -5.56 21.67 15.76
C THR A 433 -6.93 21.39 15.18
N TYR A 434 -7.09 20.20 14.61
CA TYR A 434 -8.35 19.65 14.14
C TYR A 434 -8.68 18.43 14.99
N TYR A 435 -9.82 18.36 15.66
CA TYR A 435 -10.13 17.23 16.53
C TYR A 435 -11.62 16.91 16.56
N ASP A 436 -11.96 15.65 16.84
CA ASP A 436 -13.34 15.26 17.05
C ASP A 436 -13.82 15.58 18.47
N ILE A 437 -15.09 15.93 18.63
CA ILE A 437 -15.70 16.30 19.92
C ILE A 437 -15.71 15.16 20.94
N TYR A 438 -15.48 13.91 20.52
CA TYR A 438 -15.38 12.76 21.42
C TYR A 438 -13.95 12.57 21.95
N GLY A 439 -12.97 13.24 21.34
CA GLY A 439 -11.56 13.24 21.70
C GLY A 439 -10.84 11.93 21.38
N ASP A 440 -11.26 11.24 20.31
CA ASP A 440 -10.59 10.03 19.80
C ASP A 440 -9.28 10.38 19.09
N GLN A 441 -9.35 11.33 18.17
CA GLN A 441 -8.24 11.73 17.32
C GLN A 441 -8.14 13.24 17.21
N ARG A 442 -6.90 13.70 17.00
CA ARG A 442 -6.61 15.08 16.65
C ARG A 442 -5.51 15.15 15.61
N SER A 443 -5.63 16.05 14.65
CA SER A 443 -4.55 16.43 13.76
C SER A 443 -3.93 17.74 14.23
N LEU A 444 -2.60 17.77 14.36
CA LEU A 444 -1.83 18.99 14.54
C LEU A 444 -1.19 19.39 13.21
N ILE A 445 -1.38 20.65 12.84
CA ILE A 445 -0.90 21.23 11.59
C ILE A 445 -0.03 22.43 11.94
N CYS A 446 1.27 22.35 11.69
CA CYS A 446 2.24 23.38 12.05
C CYS A 446 2.92 23.93 10.79
N LEU A 447 2.77 25.23 10.53
CA LEU A 447 3.42 25.88 9.40
C LEU A 447 4.87 26.21 9.73
N PHE A 448 5.75 26.13 8.73
CA PHE A 448 7.09 26.68 8.84
C PHE A 448 7.49 27.42 7.58
N SER A 449 8.32 28.44 7.75
CA SER A 449 8.92 29.19 6.65
C SER A 449 10.44 29.00 6.61
N ARG A 450 10.98 29.03 5.39
CA ARG A 450 12.42 29.06 5.09
C ARG A 450 12.67 29.90 3.84
N ASP A 451 13.93 30.09 3.50
CA ASP A 451 14.32 30.92 2.36
C ASP A 451 13.81 30.38 1.02
N SER A 452 13.68 29.05 0.87
CA SER A 452 13.19 28.39 -0.35
C SER A 452 11.65 28.33 -0.47
N GLY A 453 10.91 28.60 0.61
CA GLY A 453 9.45 28.47 0.61
C GLY A 453 8.85 28.21 1.99
N GLN A 454 7.67 27.60 2.00
CA GLN A 454 7.00 27.19 3.23
C GLN A 454 6.70 25.69 3.18
N ASP A 455 6.74 25.03 4.32
CA ASP A 455 6.20 23.69 4.49
C ASP A 455 5.18 23.64 5.64
N VAL A 456 4.50 22.50 5.72
CA VAL A 456 3.59 22.18 6.79
C VAL A 456 3.89 20.78 7.33
N LEU A 457 4.04 20.69 8.64
CA LEU A 457 3.99 19.42 9.35
C LEU A 457 2.54 19.08 9.66
N CYS A 458 2.09 17.91 9.24
CA CYS A 458 0.79 17.35 9.62
C CYS A 458 1.02 16.09 10.43
N VAL A 459 0.40 16.00 11.61
CA VAL A 459 0.49 14.81 12.48
C VAL A 459 -0.90 14.43 12.96
N LEU A 460 -1.30 13.19 12.70
CA LEU A 460 -2.50 12.60 13.28
C LEU A 460 -2.12 11.92 14.60
N ILE A 461 -2.74 12.36 15.69
CA ILE A 461 -2.57 11.82 17.03
C ILE A 461 -3.85 11.05 17.41
N ASP A 462 -3.68 9.81 17.86
CA ASP A 462 -4.76 8.97 18.35
C ASP A 462 -4.72 8.89 19.88
N ASP A 463 -5.59 9.67 20.54
CA ASP A 463 -5.72 9.70 22.00
C ASP A 463 -6.39 8.41 22.53
N SER A 464 -7.09 7.64 21.69
CA SER A 464 -7.72 6.36 22.08
C SER A 464 -6.70 5.23 22.21
N LEU A 465 -5.54 5.36 21.57
CA LEU A 465 -4.43 4.41 21.62
C LEU A 465 -3.28 4.90 22.52
N GLY A 466 -3.62 5.69 23.56
CA GLY A 466 -2.62 6.19 24.51
C GLY A 466 -1.86 7.42 24.02
N ARG A 467 -2.46 8.22 23.11
CA ARG A 467 -1.86 9.41 22.51
C ARG A 467 -0.59 9.07 21.75
N ILE A 468 -0.72 8.27 20.71
CA ILE A 468 0.36 7.99 19.75
C ILE A 468 0.24 8.90 18.54
N ALA A 469 1.36 9.27 17.92
CA ALA A 469 1.36 9.78 16.55
C ALA A 469 1.13 8.60 15.60
N LYS A 470 -0.06 8.55 14.99
CA LYS A 470 -0.52 7.49 14.06
C LYS A 470 -0.05 7.74 12.64
N ASP A 471 0.11 9.00 12.27
CA ASP A 471 0.61 9.43 10.98
C ASP A 471 1.36 10.76 11.14
N ALA A 472 2.38 10.97 10.32
CA ALA A 472 3.15 12.20 10.29
C ALA A 472 3.76 12.38 8.90
N TYR A 473 3.56 13.55 8.29
CA TYR A 473 4.17 13.87 7.01
C TYR A 473 4.44 15.37 6.89
N ILE A 474 5.36 15.72 5.98
CA ILE A 474 5.65 17.10 5.61
C ILE A 474 5.16 17.35 4.19
N ALA A 475 4.42 18.43 3.99
CA ALA A 475 4.01 18.87 2.66
C ALA A 475 4.61 20.24 2.31
N ASP A 476 4.94 20.44 1.04
CA ASP A 476 5.51 21.67 0.47
C ASP A 476 4.44 22.69 0.00
N GLN A 477 3.15 22.35 0.16
CA GLN A 477 1.99 23.18 -0.22
C GLN A 477 1.06 23.46 0.97
N PRO A 478 1.49 24.29 1.94
CA PRO A 478 0.73 24.58 3.15
C PRO A 478 -0.67 25.17 2.87
N ASP A 479 -0.79 26.02 1.85
CA ASP A 479 -2.05 26.67 1.48
C ASP A 479 -3.12 25.65 1.05
N LEU A 480 -2.73 24.58 0.35
CA LEU A 480 -3.65 23.54 -0.08
C LEU A 480 -4.18 22.76 1.12
N VAL A 481 -3.28 22.32 2.01
CA VAL A 481 -3.61 21.59 3.23
C VAL A 481 -4.57 22.41 4.11
N LEU A 482 -4.27 23.68 4.34
CA LEU A 482 -5.14 24.55 5.13
C LEU A 482 -6.48 24.82 4.45
N SER A 483 -6.51 24.93 3.12
CA SER A 483 -7.75 25.16 2.37
C SER A 483 -8.67 23.94 2.43
N GLU A 484 -8.12 22.73 2.28
CA GLU A 484 -8.88 21.48 2.41
C GLU A 484 -9.44 21.31 3.83
N LEU A 485 -8.63 21.55 4.86
CA LEU A 485 -9.07 21.49 6.26
C LEU A 485 -10.17 22.50 6.57
N LYS A 486 -10.02 23.75 6.11
CA LYS A 486 -11.03 24.81 6.29
C LYS A 486 -12.31 24.53 5.51
N ALA A 487 -12.24 23.79 4.40
CA ALA A 487 -13.40 23.39 3.61
C ALA A 487 -14.15 22.19 4.24
N GLN A 488 -13.44 21.28 4.91
CA GLN A 488 -14.02 20.12 5.59
C GLN A 488 -14.67 20.47 6.93
N ALA A 489 -14.05 21.34 7.73
CA ALA A 489 -14.50 21.66 9.09
C ALA A 489 -15.99 22.07 9.22
N PRO A 490 -16.61 22.84 8.31
CA PRO A 490 -18.04 23.20 8.41
C PRO A 490 -19.00 22.03 8.12
N GLY A 491 -18.52 20.95 7.51
CA GLY A 491 -19.32 19.80 7.07
C GLY A 491 -19.38 18.64 8.09
N GLU A 492 -18.57 18.68 9.14
CA GLU A 492 -18.50 17.66 10.19
C GLU A 492 -18.95 18.26 11.53
N PRO A 493 -20.23 18.08 11.95
CA PRO A 493 -20.77 18.66 13.18
C PRO A 493 -20.02 18.22 14.45
N ALA A 494 -19.27 17.12 14.35
CA ALA A 494 -18.49 16.52 15.42
C ALA A 494 -17.00 16.87 15.35
N ALA A 495 -16.56 17.81 14.51
CA ALA A 495 -15.17 18.20 14.40
C ALA A 495 -14.96 19.69 14.68
N VAL A 496 -13.85 20.02 15.31
CA VAL A 496 -13.47 21.40 15.66
C VAL A 496 -12.11 21.71 15.05
N LEU A 497 -12.02 22.84 14.35
CA LEU A 497 -10.79 23.40 13.83
C LEU A 497 -10.51 24.73 14.54
N GLU A 498 -9.37 24.84 15.21
CA GLU A 498 -8.94 26.07 15.88
C GLU A 498 -7.43 26.27 15.84
N THR A 499 -6.99 27.49 16.13
CA THR A 499 -5.56 27.78 16.29
C THR A 499 -5.07 27.31 17.65
N ILE A 500 -3.84 26.80 17.69
CA ILE A 500 -3.19 26.33 18.92
C ILE A 500 -1.87 27.08 19.12
N ASP A 501 -1.54 27.37 20.37
CA ASP A 501 -0.24 27.95 20.72
C ASP A 501 0.90 27.01 20.24
N PRO A 502 1.91 27.51 19.49
CA PRO A 502 2.98 26.67 18.96
C PRO A 502 3.78 25.92 20.03
N ALA A 503 3.90 26.47 21.25
CA ALA A 503 4.60 25.79 22.34
C ALA A 503 3.74 24.66 22.92
N MET A 504 2.43 24.84 23.00
CA MET A 504 1.48 23.76 23.32
C MET A 504 1.47 22.67 22.24
N ALA A 505 1.47 23.04 20.95
CA ALA A 505 1.55 22.10 19.85
C ALA A 505 2.82 21.23 19.95
N ARG A 506 3.97 21.86 20.22
CA ARG A 506 5.22 21.13 20.49
C ARG A 506 5.07 20.12 21.62
N ALA A 507 4.52 20.53 22.77
CA ALA A 507 4.37 19.64 23.92
C ALA A 507 3.49 18.41 23.61
N LEU A 508 2.40 18.60 22.85
CA LEU A 508 1.53 17.52 22.39
C LEU A 508 2.25 16.57 21.42
N LEU A 509 2.99 17.14 20.45
CA LEU A 509 3.75 16.37 19.47
C LEU A 509 4.88 15.57 20.11
N GLU A 510 5.65 16.18 21.03
CA GLU A 510 6.70 15.49 21.78
C GLU A 510 6.14 14.32 22.59
N ALA A 511 5.00 14.52 23.27
CA ALA A 511 4.33 13.43 23.98
C ALA A 511 3.84 12.32 23.04
N ALA A 512 3.24 12.68 21.90
CA ALA A 512 2.73 11.72 20.95
C ALA A 512 3.84 10.86 20.33
N PHE A 513 4.94 11.48 19.88
CA PHE A 513 6.08 10.76 19.32
C PHE A 513 6.85 9.94 20.36
N ALA A 514 6.85 10.37 21.63
CA ALA A 514 7.44 9.59 22.72
C ALA A 514 6.63 8.32 23.03
N ASN A 515 5.31 8.37 22.85
CA ASN A 515 4.43 7.23 23.04
C ASN A 515 4.40 6.29 21.82
N THR A 516 4.76 6.77 20.63
CA THR A 516 4.84 5.93 19.42
C THR A 516 6.09 5.07 19.41
N THR A 517 5.96 3.84 19.90
CA THR A 517 6.98 2.78 19.85
C THR A 517 7.04 2.10 18.48
N GLY A 518 8.04 1.25 18.27
CA GLY A 518 8.28 0.57 16.99
C GLY A 518 7.16 -0.37 16.54
N ASP A 519 6.40 -0.91 17.48
CA ASP A 519 5.26 -1.80 17.30
C ASP A 519 3.91 -1.06 17.26
N ALA A 520 3.93 0.28 17.35
CA ALA A 520 2.71 1.07 17.32
C ALA A 520 2.01 0.99 15.96
N PRO A 521 0.66 0.96 15.93
CA PRO A 521 -0.12 0.86 14.68
C PRO A 521 -0.15 2.21 13.95
N VAL A 522 0.89 2.50 13.18
CA VAL A 522 1.08 3.74 12.42
C VAL A 522 0.87 3.54 10.92
N SER A 523 0.82 4.64 10.15
CA SER A 523 0.82 4.60 8.68
C SER A 523 2.13 4.02 8.13
N GLU A 524 2.08 3.45 6.92
CA GLU A 524 3.26 2.84 6.27
C GLU A 524 4.41 3.84 6.09
N ASN A 525 4.09 5.12 5.83
CA ASN A 525 5.08 6.17 5.59
C ASN A 525 5.63 6.78 6.88
N PHE A 526 5.05 6.47 8.04
CA PHE A 526 5.41 7.12 9.31
C PHE A 526 6.91 7.01 9.60
N GLY A 527 7.51 5.83 9.39
CA GLY A 527 8.93 5.60 9.61
C GLY A 527 9.80 6.55 8.79
N GLY A 528 9.49 6.70 7.50
CA GLY A 528 10.23 7.54 6.56
C GLY A 528 10.13 9.04 6.84
N ASP A 529 8.97 9.51 7.29
CA ASP A 529 8.75 10.93 7.62
C ASP A 529 9.16 11.30 9.05
N ARG A 530 9.39 10.31 9.93
CA ARG A 530 9.56 10.51 11.38
C ARG A 530 10.70 11.46 11.74
N ALA A 531 11.88 11.32 11.14
CA ALA A 531 13.05 12.10 11.53
C ALA A 531 12.90 13.57 11.10
N ALA A 532 12.35 13.81 9.91
CA ALA A 532 12.00 15.15 9.44
C ALA A 532 10.90 15.79 10.32
N ALA A 533 9.87 15.03 10.69
CA ALA A 533 8.83 15.50 11.61
C ALA A 533 9.41 15.89 12.99
N LEU A 534 10.28 15.07 13.58
CA LEU A 534 10.99 15.40 14.83
C LEU A 534 11.86 16.65 14.69
N CYS A 535 12.50 16.85 13.55
CA CYS A 535 13.23 18.09 13.27
C CYS A 535 12.31 19.32 13.33
N ARG A 536 11.10 19.24 12.75
CA ARG A 536 10.11 20.32 12.81
C ARG A 536 9.56 20.54 14.21
N ILE A 537 9.30 19.48 14.96
CA ILE A 537 8.87 19.55 16.36
C ILE A 537 9.91 20.30 17.22
N ARG A 538 11.21 20.00 17.03
CA ARG A 538 12.30 20.68 17.73
C ARG A 538 12.37 22.18 17.41
N ALA A 539 11.94 22.60 16.21
CA ALA A 539 11.95 23.99 15.77
C ALA A 539 10.79 24.83 16.35
N LEU A 540 9.71 24.20 16.81
CA LEU A 540 8.64 24.89 17.54
C LEU A 540 9.17 25.45 18.88
N PRO A 541 8.62 26.57 19.39
CA PRO A 541 9.07 27.15 20.64
C PRO A 541 8.84 26.18 21.82
N PRO A 542 9.80 25.99 22.74
CA PRO A 542 9.58 25.20 23.95
C PRO A 542 8.69 25.95 24.95
N GLY A 543 8.20 25.25 25.98
CA GLY A 543 7.52 25.87 27.12
C GLY A 543 6.01 25.60 27.21
N GLY A 544 5.43 24.85 26.27
CA GLY A 544 4.10 24.26 26.45
C GLY A 544 4.13 23.24 27.59
N VAL A 545 3.06 23.22 28.38
CA VAL A 545 2.92 22.30 29.51
C VAL A 545 1.61 21.54 29.33
N LEU A 546 1.70 20.23 29.11
CA LEU A 546 0.53 19.37 29.10
C LEU A 546 -0.04 19.26 30.52
N GLU A 547 -1.35 19.35 30.63
CA GLU A 547 -2.02 19.03 31.88
C GLU A 547 -1.75 17.56 32.25
N PRO A 548 -1.37 17.27 33.52
CA PRO A 548 -1.21 15.90 33.97
C PRO A 548 -2.51 15.11 33.80
N LEU A 549 -2.40 13.87 33.35
CA LEU A 549 -3.56 12.99 33.20
C LEU A 549 -4.26 12.77 34.56
N PRO A 550 -5.59 12.72 34.60
CA PRO A 550 -6.31 12.47 35.84
C PRO A 550 -5.96 11.10 36.43
N VAL A 551 -5.61 11.06 37.72
CA VAL A 551 -5.36 9.82 38.45
C VAL A 551 -6.54 9.52 39.37
N HIS A 552 -7.19 8.38 39.15
CA HIS A 552 -8.33 7.94 39.94
C HIS A 552 -7.90 6.85 40.92
N ASP A 553 -7.91 7.17 42.21
CA ASP A 553 -7.74 6.19 43.28
C ASP A 553 -8.95 5.26 43.40
N GLU A 554 -8.82 4.19 44.19
CA GLU A 554 -9.88 3.19 44.33
C GLU A 554 -11.21 3.78 44.82
N LYS A 555 -11.15 4.80 45.69
CA LYS A 555 -12.34 5.47 46.22
C LYS A 555 -13.05 6.28 45.13
N ALA A 556 -12.29 6.97 44.28
CA ALA A 556 -12.82 7.74 43.15
C ALA A 556 -13.47 6.81 42.11
N ARG A 557 -12.81 5.70 41.77
CA ARG A 557 -13.37 4.69 40.86
C ARG A 557 -14.67 4.10 41.41
N GLN A 558 -14.70 3.73 42.69
CA GLN A 558 -15.92 3.24 43.36
C GLN A 558 -17.04 4.27 43.39
N ALA A 559 -16.72 5.55 43.56
CA ALA A 559 -17.73 6.61 43.55
C ALA A 559 -18.43 6.71 42.19
N ILE A 560 -17.69 6.62 41.09
CA ILE A 560 -18.24 6.66 39.73
C ILE A 560 -19.18 5.46 39.49
N VAL A 561 -18.74 4.25 39.86
CA VAL A 561 -19.57 3.04 39.76
C VAL A 561 -20.83 3.18 40.61
N GLY A 562 -20.70 3.68 41.84
CA GLY A 562 -21.82 3.89 42.75
C GLY A 562 -22.84 4.90 42.22
N GLU A 563 -22.39 5.99 41.59
CA GLU A 563 -23.26 6.98 40.96
C GLU A 563 -24.07 6.37 39.81
N PHE A 564 -23.42 5.62 38.92
CA PHE A 564 -24.11 4.93 37.82
C PHE A 564 -25.14 3.92 38.33
N LEU A 565 -24.78 3.09 39.30
CA LEU A 565 -25.68 2.07 39.85
C LEU A 565 -26.82 2.67 40.69
N ASN A 566 -26.64 3.86 41.26
CA ASN A 566 -27.72 4.57 41.93
C ASN A 566 -28.80 5.03 40.92
N ASP A 567 -28.39 5.49 39.74
CA ASP A 567 -29.31 5.88 38.65
C ASP A 567 -29.90 4.64 37.94
N HIS A 568 -29.17 3.53 37.93
CA HIS A 568 -29.51 2.29 37.22
C HIS A 568 -29.34 1.03 38.09
N PRO A 569 -30.21 0.81 39.10
CA PRO A 569 -30.02 -0.23 40.13
C PRO A 569 -30.10 -1.67 39.60
N ASP A 570 -30.69 -1.88 38.42
CA ASP A 570 -30.83 -3.20 37.79
C ASP A 570 -29.60 -3.62 36.94
N MET A 571 -28.56 -2.78 36.88
CA MET A 571 -27.33 -3.06 36.12
C MET A 571 -26.30 -3.82 36.95
N PRO A 572 -25.55 -4.77 36.35
CA PRO A 572 -24.49 -5.50 37.06
C PRO A 572 -23.30 -4.59 37.36
N ALA A 573 -22.76 -4.68 38.58
CA ALA A 573 -21.69 -3.82 39.07
C ALA A 573 -20.31 -4.13 38.46
N GLU A 574 -20.00 -5.41 38.22
CA GLU A 574 -18.68 -5.82 37.71
C GLU A 574 -18.37 -5.28 36.29
N PRO A 575 -19.30 -5.37 35.31
CA PRO A 575 -19.05 -4.78 33.99
C PRO A 575 -18.92 -3.24 34.03
N VAL A 576 -19.71 -2.57 34.86
CA VAL A 576 -19.60 -1.10 35.05
C VAL A 576 -18.24 -0.75 35.63
N ARG A 577 -17.81 -1.49 36.65
CA ARG A 577 -16.48 -1.30 37.25
C ARG A 577 -15.37 -1.48 36.22
N TRP A 578 -15.49 -2.47 35.35
CA TRP A 578 -14.51 -2.72 34.31
C TRP A 578 -14.44 -1.59 33.27
N ILE A 579 -15.57 -1.02 32.84
CA ILE A 579 -15.56 0.15 31.95
C ILE A 579 -14.87 1.36 32.61
N VAL A 580 -15.12 1.57 33.91
CA VAL A 580 -14.45 2.63 34.69
C VAL A 580 -12.95 2.37 34.77
N ASP A 581 -12.54 1.15 35.10
CA ASP A 581 -11.12 0.77 35.16
C ASP A 581 -10.44 0.94 33.82
N TYR A 582 -11.07 0.46 32.74
CA TYR A 582 -10.58 0.65 31.38
C TYR A 582 -10.34 2.12 31.08
N GLY A 583 -11.31 2.99 31.38
CA GLY A 583 -11.16 4.40 31.10
C GLY A 583 -10.07 5.09 31.96
N CYS A 584 -9.84 4.61 33.18
CA CYS A 584 -8.76 5.11 34.02
C CYS A 584 -7.38 4.62 33.56
N ASP A 585 -7.26 3.36 33.15
CA ASP A 585 -5.97 2.69 32.90
C ASP A 585 -5.53 2.76 31.43
N HIS A 586 -6.48 2.84 30.49
CA HIS A 586 -6.22 2.75 29.05
C HIS A 586 -6.74 3.94 28.23
N ASP A 587 -7.55 4.84 28.81
CA ASP A 587 -8.12 6.00 28.10
C ASP A 587 -7.69 7.34 28.71
N LEU A 588 -6.38 7.47 28.97
CA LEU A 588 -5.75 8.70 29.46
C LEU A 588 -6.36 9.21 30.78
N GLY A 589 -6.81 8.31 31.66
CA GLY A 589 -7.42 8.68 32.93
C GLY A 589 -8.85 9.24 32.80
N ARG A 590 -9.58 8.94 31.72
CA ARG A 590 -10.92 9.49 31.43
C ARG A 590 -12.01 8.40 31.55
N PRO A 591 -12.41 7.99 32.76
CA PRO A 591 -13.40 6.93 32.96
C PRO A 591 -14.77 7.26 32.34
N LEU A 592 -15.18 8.53 32.37
CA LEU A 592 -16.47 8.96 31.83
C LEU A 592 -16.47 9.23 30.31
N ARG A 593 -15.30 9.21 29.65
CA ARG A 593 -15.26 9.42 28.20
C ARG A 593 -16.01 8.31 27.48
N VAL A 594 -16.80 8.67 26.49
CA VAL A 594 -17.46 7.75 25.56
C VAL A 594 -17.34 8.32 24.16
N SER A 595 -16.94 7.46 23.23
CA SER A 595 -16.58 7.80 21.86
C SER A 595 -16.72 6.55 20.98
N PRO A 596 -16.89 6.67 19.66
CA PRO A 596 -16.95 5.50 18.78
C PRO A 596 -15.74 4.58 18.96
N ALA A 597 -14.51 5.10 18.91
CA ALA A 597 -13.31 4.26 19.02
C ALA A 597 -13.22 3.58 20.38
N LYS A 598 -13.60 4.26 21.48
CA LYS A 598 -13.61 3.62 22.80
C LYS A 598 -14.63 2.49 22.88
N LEU A 599 -15.81 2.65 22.28
CA LEU A 599 -16.82 1.59 22.26
C LEU A 599 -16.31 0.36 21.51
N ASP A 600 -15.66 0.55 20.36
CA ASP A 600 -15.03 -0.53 19.60
C ASP A 600 -13.99 -1.26 20.46
N GLN A 601 -13.09 -0.51 21.11
CA GLN A 601 -12.04 -1.09 21.97
C GLN A 601 -12.60 -1.86 23.16
N LEU A 602 -13.67 -1.38 23.80
CA LEU A 602 -14.30 -2.08 24.93
C LEU A 602 -14.85 -3.47 24.54
N ILE A 603 -15.18 -3.67 23.27
CA ILE A 603 -15.78 -4.92 22.77
C ILE A 603 -14.71 -5.86 22.24
N LEU A 604 -13.66 -5.30 21.63
CA LEU A 604 -12.49 -6.06 21.18
C LEU A 604 -11.63 -6.53 22.36
N THR A 605 -11.66 -5.82 23.50
CA THR A 605 -10.89 -6.20 24.69
C THR A 605 -11.51 -7.42 25.37
N PRO A 606 -10.77 -8.53 25.57
CA PRO A 606 -11.30 -9.72 26.22
C PRO A 606 -11.76 -9.46 27.66
N THR A 607 -12.98 -9.89 28.00
CA THR A 607 -13.54 -9.80 29.35
C THR A 607 -14.23 -11.09 29.79
N ARG A 608 -14.53 -11.20 31.09
CA ARG A 608 -15.21 -12.39 31.67
C ARG A 608 -16.74 -12.31 31.66
N PHE A 609 -17.30 -11.20 31.19
CA PHE A 609 -18.73 -10.89 31.26
C PHE A 609 -19.18 -10.19 29.97
N SER A 610 -20.46 -10.30 29.63
CA SER A 610 -21.01 -9.58 28.48
C SER A 610 -21.29 -8.12 28.83
N LEU A 611 -20.95 -7.22 27.91
CA LEU A 611 -21.28 -5.79 28.00
C LEU A 611 -22.63 -5.45 27.34
N GLU A 612 -23.33 -6.41 26.74
CA GLU A 612 -24.53 -6.19 25.91
C GLU A 612 -25.62 -5.33 26.59
N ARG A 613 -25.77 -5.44 27.92
CA ARG A 613 -26.79 -4.71 28.69
C ARG A 613 -26.25 -3.40 29.24
N VAL A 614 -24.98 -3.39 29.65
CA VAL A 614 -24.37 -2.25 30.34
C VAL A 614 -23.92 -1.19 29.36
N LEU A 615 -23.35 -1.59 28.21
CA LEU A 615 -22.73 -0.67 27.26
C LEU A 615 -23.71 0.41 26.77
N PRO A 616 -24.93 0.09 26.28
CA PRO A 616 -25.84 1.13 25.82
C PRO A 616 -26.34 2.06 26.93
N THR A 617 -26.54 1.54 28.15
CA THR A 617 -26.99 2.35 29.28
C THR A 617 -25.86 3.25 29.80
N TRP A 618 -24.64 2.71 29.92
CA TRP A 618 -23.44 3.46 30.25
C TRP A 618 -23.18 4.58 29.26
N THR A 619 -23.22 4.30 27.96
CA THR A 619 -22.95 5.28 26.90
C THR A 619 -23.87 6.48 27.01
N ARG A 620 -25.20 6.26 27.14
CA ARG A 620 -26.16 7.37 27.29
C ARG A 620 -25.95 8.15 28.59
N TRP A 621 -25.71 7.45 29.69
CA TRP A 621 -25.50 8.05 31.01
C TRP A 621 -24.23 8.92 31.05
N ALA A 622 -23.14 8.43 30.46
CA ALA A 622 -21.85 9.12 30.42
C ALA A 622 -21.84 10.26 29.38
N ALA A 623 -22.44 10.07 28.20
CA ALA A 623 -22.53 11.11 27.16
C ALA A 623 -23.27 12.36 27.65
N ALA A 624 -24.37 12.17 28.41
CA ALA A 624 -25.12 13.28 29.00
C ALA A 624 -24.29 14.08 30.02
N ARG A 625 -23.45 13.40 30.82
CA ARG A 625 -22.57 14.02 31.84
C ARG A 625 -21.36 14.72 31.25
N GLN A 626 -20.92 14.32 30.06
CA GLN A 626 -19.88 15.02 29.31
C GLN A 626 -20.40 16.25 28.54
N HIS A 627 -21.72 16.53 28.61
CA HIS A 627 -22.34 17.65 27.90
C HIS A 627 -22.10 17.62 26.38
N LEU A 628 -22.00 16.43 25.78
CA LEU A 628 -21.90 16.29 24.33
C LEU A 628 -23.16 16.85 23.64
N PRO A 629 -23.05 17.39 22.40
CA PRO A 629 -24.21 17.79 21.61
C PRO A 629 -25.23 16.67 21.44
N GLU A 630 -26.53 16.99 21.38
CA GLU A 630 -27.62 16.00 21.33
C GLU A 630 -27.47 15.04 20.12
N GLU A 631 -27.04 15.54 18.97
CA GLU A 631 -26.78 14.73 17.77
C GLU A 631 -25.63 13.72 18.00
N ALA A 632 -24.58 14.14 18.72
CA ALA A 632 -23.45 13.30 19.06
C ALA A 632 -23.83 12.21 20.08
N GLN A 633 -24.65 12.56 21.08
CA GLN A 633 -25.20 11.59 22.03
C GLN A 633 -26.05 10.53 21.32
N LYS A 634 -26.86 10.94 20.34
CA LYS A 634 -27.70 10.03 19.56
C LYS A 634 -26.86 9.07 18.71
N ALA A 635 -25.85 9.58 17.99
CA ALA A 635 -24.95 8.75 17.20
C ALA A 635 -24.22 7.70 18.06
N LEU A 636 -23.70 8.10 19.23
CA LEU A 636 -23.08 7.18 20.18
C LEU A 636 -24.05 6.12 20.71
N ALA A 637 -25.30 6.48 20.96
CA ALA A 637 -26.31 5.53 21.42
C ALA A 637 -26.62 4.48 20.35
N GLU A 638 -26.72 4.88 19.08
CA GLU A 638 -26.92 3.97 17.95
C GLU A 638 -25.76 2.97 17.81
N ILE A 639 -24.51 3.46 17.85
CA ILE A 639 -23.30 2.61 17.82
C ILE A 639 -23.30 1.63 18.99
N ALA A 640 -23.61 2.08 20.21
CA ALA A 640 -23.64 1.21 21.38
C ALA A 640 -24.74 0.13 21.30
N ASP A 641 -25.91 0.47 20.74
CA ASP A 641 -27.01 -0.48 20.53
C ASP A 641 -26.67 -1.52 19.45
N GLU A 642 -26.01 -1.14 18.36
CA GLU A 642 -25.54 -2.04 17.31
C GLU A 642 -24.52 -3.05 17.87
N HIS A 643 -23.55 -2.57 18.62
CA HIS A 643 -22.56 -3.40 19.30
C HIS A 643 -23.19 -4.36 20.31
N ALA A 644 -24.18 -3.90 21.07
CA ALA A 644 -24.95 -4.75 21.98
C ALA A 644 -25.74 -5.83 21.23
N ALA A 645 -26.20 -5.56 20.00
CA ALA A 645 -26.85 -6.56 19.16
C ALA A 645 -25.85 -7.60 18.64
N LEU A 646 -24.64 -7.18 18.25
CA LEU A 646 -23.57 -8.09 17.81
C LEU A 646 -23.14 -9.06 18.91
N MET A 647 -23.03 -8.60 20.17
CA MET A 647 -22.67 -9.46 21.31
C MET A 647 -23.73 -10.52 21.67
N ARG A 648 -24.96 -10.41 21.14
CA ARG A 648 -26.05 -11.39 21.35
C ARG A 648 -26.04 -12.54 20.36
N LEU A 649 -25.39 -12.34 19.21
CA LEU A 649 -25.21 -13.32 18.15
C LEU A 649 -24.02 -14.22 18.48
#